data_AF-A0A842R8S1-F1
#
_entry.id   AF-A0A842R8S1-F1
#
_cell.length_a   1.000
_cell.length_b   1.000
_cell.length_c   1.000
_cell.angle_alpha   90.00
_cell.angle_beta   90.00
_cell.angle_gamma   90.00
#
_symmetry.space_group_name_H-M   'P 1'
#
loop_
_entity.id
_entity.type
_entity.pdbx_description
1 polymer ?
#
loop_
_entity_poly.entity_id
_entity_poly.type
_entity_poly.pdbx_seq_one_letter_code
_entity_poly.pdbx_strand_id
1 'polypeptide(L)'
;MDKIRVLLIDDEKPLLFLMKEYLKKLNPKLEIETVVSAHQALEILSEKSIEVIVSDFQMSEMDGLELLKHLRECSNDIPFIMFTGRGREEVAIQALNLGADYYLQKGGEPKGQFLELLNLIEKSVEKKRAEEALQKSEEQYQRMADNIQDGITIVENQKIVYMNDRIAEIFGYPKEELMNYTLIDLVTPEEKQRVKDFMERAIRTKKLPTELECWIVRKDGSRRYIHNRYSLSVEEDQSTVRYIITTDITKRKLTEEKIIRERKSFQILARVAVKPVTTKELCDEILVGLINALDFDIGSIRLVDEEDCLLLPMSIIGISEEEIPEKVPPLSIDNADNLSAQVARTQKPIFEPDLLKKRHLKAYKKLIKKFNIQTYISWPMLDSHANLLGTIQIAAHDLKEISQEDRIFFKTFAEMFVQVFERKMTEKTLLEAEEKFHSIADQSSAAIIIFNRTGVKFANEAASQIFGYALEEITSWELDILKEIVHPEDLDLVLEQTEKKLQGVSDTINKYDVRFLTKQNETIWISIHSKTITYENSYAIAAVLVNITERKKMEEKLRESEEKYSKLFHHSKDLIVLIDNHMKILDINQPALEKFQYTRRELVKSPYSLLFPKNELVNIESKITEISRKPLEHFEVVAKTKEGHLFPAEIRVTPLYIGQKTLIQFIIRDISTQKKAIQEKADHIENLTFLSDSALEFLSLPYEKNIYEYIGKKIYQLVNDSFIAVASYDAENENYLVRSIVGLGKGLKTIVKVLGKDLVGMTFHKVPGAEQIRKPGKLLKVTGNLASWMERDIPRKTSFALKKMLGIDDAYISSFVYQKKLYGVVVIFLRKGHSFQNKQLVEAFVNQASVALLRNELEMKYRQNEALYRGLIEKMHNGFVVLDKNSRIIYVNNKFCEMSGYLQNELLGRSVSDFLTKETGKAFEKQFAKRRKGTEEAYELIWKGKGAKKTISAIYPKMIRDEEGNFDGSFAVVVDITKQKEFEEKLKNQQKLLRKQRDEIESFATMAAHDIRGKLQIISLYLDLISQKDDFFEYNQKIVEQISEISQFLEDLLLLAKKGEILSEISQINLNEMVNKLAENIRQLCPSLKLVIGPLPSLKGDSLKIKQVFENLLMNIIKHSEATRVEIFNEEDENYSRIFIKDNGIGMTKDYLQKIQTSLMTNEYFSIGLSIVQKILQAHNGFLELESEKGEGTTAIVNFPKNEPTF
;
A
#
# COMPACT_ATOMS: atom_id res chain seq x y z
N MET A 1 8.40 46.51 -52.02
CA MET A 1 8.45 46.09 -53.43
C MET A 1 9.90 46.10 -53.83
N ASP A 2 10.44 44.95 -54.17
CA ASP A 2 11.87 44.83 -54.46
C ASP A 2 12.17 45.33 -55.86
N LYS A 3 13.39 45.85 -56.03
CA LYS A 3 13.96 46.11 -57.35
C LYS A 3 14.19 44.78 -58.09
N ILE A 4 14.49 44.88 -59.38
CA ILE A 4 15.02 43.77 -60.18
C ILE A 4 16.37 44.23 -60.73
N ARG A 5 17.45 43.52 -60.39
CA ARG A 5 18.80 43.84 -60.92
C ARG A 5 19.06 43.11 -62.23
N VAL A 6 19.22 43.89 -63.29
CA VAL A 6 19.37 43.42 -64.67
C VAL A 6 20.79 43.73 -65.14
N LEU A 7 21.49 42.76 -65.72
CA LEU A 7 22.76 42.98 -66.40
C LEU A 7 22.54 42.93 -67.91
N LEU A 8 22.72 44.06 -68.62
CA LEU A 8 22.72 44.10 -70.09
C LEU A 8 24.16 43.99 -70.61
N ILE A 9 24.38 43.11 -71.59
CA ILE A 9 25.68 42.80 -72.18
C ILE A 9 25.57 42.92 -73.70
N ASP A 10 26.26 43.89 -74.29
CA ASP A 10 26.17 44.22 -75.72
C ASP A 10 27.36 45.11 -76.11
N ASP A 11 28.07 44.84 -77.21
CA ASP A 11 29.23 45.67 -77.59
C ASP A 11 28.83 46.98 -78.30
N GLU A 12 27.57 47.10 -78.76
CA GLU A 12 26.99 48.38 -79.21
C GLU A 12 26.67 49.31 -78.02
N LYS A 13 27.68 50.05 -77.56
CA LYS A 13 27.54 51.13 -76.55
C LYS A 13 26.32 52.08 -76.74
N PRO A 14 25.96 52.52 -77.96
CA PRO A 14 24.76 53.34 -78.15
C PRO A 14 23.45 52.58 -77.87
N LEU A 15 23.41 51.29 -78.20
CA LEU A 15 22.25 50.42 -77.99
C LEU A 15 22.08 50.09 -76.50
N LEU A 16 23.16 49.77 -75.77
CA LEU A 16 23.14 49.64 -74.30
C LEU A 16 22.52 50.86 -73.62
N PHE A 17 22.94 52.07 -74.00
CA PHE A 17 22.43 53.31 -73.42
C PHE A 17 20.94 53.50 -73.72
N LEU A 18 20.52 53.26 -74.97
CA LEU A 18 19.12 53.34 -75.38
C LEU A 18 18.24 52.31 -74.65
N MET A 19 18.67 51.05 -74.57
CA MET A 19 17.98 49.98 -73.82
C MET A 19 17.85 50.35 -72.35
N LYS A 20 18.94 50.80 -71.71
CA LYS A 20 18.98 51.18 -70.29
C LYS A 20 17.96 52.27 -69.96
N GLU A 21 17.95 53.35 -70.73
CA GLU A 21 17.05 54.48 -70.50
C GLU A 21 15.59 54.13 -70.86
N TYR A 22 15.35 53.34 -71.90
CA TYR A 22 13.99 52.96 -72.29
C TYR A 22 13.36 51.96 -71.31
N LEU A 23 14.10 50.93 -70.88
CA LEU A 23 13.63 49.94 -69.90
C LEU A 23 13.39 50.59 -68.53
N LYS A 24 14.28 51.46 -68.04
CA LYS A 24 14.06 52.24 -66.81
C LYS A 24 12.84 53.17 -66.89
N LYS A 25 12.56 53.73 -68.08
CA LYS A 25 11.40 54.60 -68.30
C LYS A 25 10.08 53.81 -68.32
N LEU A 26 10.08 52.57 -68.80
CA LEU A 26 8.92 51.69 -68.73
C LEU A 26 8.67 51.16 -67.31
N ASN A 27 9.72 50.64 -66.64
CA ASN A 27 9.63 50.19 -65.25
C ASN A 27 10.76 50.77 -64.38
N PRO A 28 10.46 51.78 -63.53
CA PRO A 28 11.42 52.38 -62.60
C PRO A 28 11.99 51.44 -61.52
N LYS A 29 11.49 50.21 -61.39
CA LYS A 29 12.02 49.18 -60.46
C LYS A 29 13.27 48.48 -60.99
N LEU A 30 13.63 48.66 -62.27
CA LEU A 30 14.79 48.01 -62.89
C LEU A 30 16.10 48.72 -62.52
N GLU A 31 16.98 48.02 -61.81
CA GLU A 31 18.33 48.45 -61.49
C GLU A 31 19.30 47.86 -62.53
N ILE A 32 19.51 48.62 -63.60
CA ILE A 32 20.18 48.15 -64.81
C ILE A 32 21.69 48.46 -64.79
N GLU A 33 22.50 47.42 -64.70
CA GLU A 33 23.94 47.38 -64.98
C GLU A 33 24.16 47.17 -66.50
N THR A 34 25.27 47.67 -67.06
CA THR A 34 25.53 47.66 -68.52
C THR A 34 27.01 47.49 -68.80
N VAL A 35 27.39 46.47 -69.57
CA VAL A 35 28.77 46.09 -69.90
C VAL A 35 28.94 45.75 -71.38
N VAL A 36 30.17 45.88 -71.89
CA VAL A 36 30.45 45.80 -73.35
C VAL A 36 31.20 44.53 -73.78
N SER A 37 31.40 43.59 -72.88
CA SER A 37 31.93 42.25 -73.20
C SER A 37 31.55 41.23 -72.13
N ALA A 38 31.60 39.95 -72.49
CA ALA A 38 31.37 38.85 -71.57
C ALA A 38 32.38 38.83 -70.41
N HIS A 39 33.64 39.20 -70.64
CA HIS A 39 34.66 39.33 -69.58
C HIS A 39 34.23 40.30 -68.47
N GLN A 40 33.71 41.49 -68.83
CA GLN A 40 33.19 42.47 -67.85
C GLN A 40 31.92 41.97 -67.15
N ALA A 41 31.10 41.16 -67.82
CA ALA A 41 29.93 40.57 -67.20
C ALA A 41 30.32 39.59 -66.09
N LEU A 42 31.34 38.75 -66.30
CA LEU A 42 31.85 37.82 -65.29
C LEU A 42 32.47 38.53 -64.08
N GLU A 43 33.17 39.66 -64.29
CA GLU A 43 33.64 40.53 -63.20
C GLU A 43 32.46 41.03 -62.36
N ILE A 44 31.43 41.63 -62.98
CA ILE A 44 30.26 42.15 -62.25
C ILE A 44 29.47 41.04 -61.54
N LEU A 45 29.34 39.85 -62.15
CA LEU A 45 28.65 38.71 -61.53
C LEU A 45 29.39 38.15 -60.31
N SER A 46 30.68 38.44 -60.15
CA SER A 46 31.45 38.12 -58.94
C SER A 46 31.29 39.17 -57.82
N GLU A 47 31.03 40.43 -58.17
CA GLU A 47 30.88 41.54 -57.20
C GLU A 47 29.43 41.82 -56.78
N LYS A 48 28.45 41.53 -57.65
CA LYS A 48 27.05 41.97 -57.50
C LYS A 48 26.05 40.85 -57.76
N SER A 49 25.04 40.74 -56.90
CA SER A 49 23.89 39.86 -57.15
C SER A 49 22.98 40.43 -58.24
N ILE A 50 23.08 39.84 -59.43
CA ILE A 50 22.19 40.05 -60.58
C ILE A 50 21.05 39.03 -60.53
N GLU A 51 19.86 39.42 -60.98
CA GLU A 51 18.64 38.60 -60.93
C GLU A 51 18.17 38.15 -62.32
N VAL A 52 18.64 38.80 -63.39
CA VAL A 52 18.49 38.35 -64.79
C VAL A 52 19.56 38.98 -65.66
N ILE A 53 20.10 38.20 -66.60
CA ILE A 53 21.10 38.61 -67.59
C ILE A 53 20.41 38.73 -68.95
N VAL A 54 20.70 39.79 -69.70
CA VAL A 54 20.34 39.93 -71.11
C VAL A 54 21.62 40.13 -71.91
N SER A 55 21.90 39.23 -72.84
CA SER A 55 23.13 39.25 -73.65
C SER A 55 22.81 39.34 -75.13
N ASP A 56 23.56 40.13 -75.90
CA ASP A 56 23.70 39.85 -77.33
C ASP A 56 24.48 38.55 -77.56
N PHE A 57 24.34 38.00 -78.75
CA PHE A 57 25.04 36.82 -79.21
C PHE A 57 26.42 37.15 -79.82
N GLN A 58 26.49 38.17 -80.68
CA GLN A 58 27.64 38.53 -81.51
C GLN A 58 28.58 39.54 -80.83
N MET A 59 29.09 39.20 -79.66
CA MET A 59 30.03 40.06 -78.93
C MET A 59 31.50 39.82 -79.33
N SER A 60 32.33 40.83 -79.12
CA SER A 60 33.79 40.75 -79.25
C SER A 60 34.43 39.84 -78.17
N GLU A 61 35.51 39.14 -78.56
CA GLU A 61 36.31 38.17 -77.76
C GLU A 61 35.63 36.86 -77.35
N MET A 62 34.43 36.92 -76.78
CA MET A 62 33.66 35.76 -76.30
C MET A 62 32.17 36.00 -76.59
N ASP A 63 31.51 35.02 -77.19
CA ASP A 63 30.13 35.17 -77.68
C ASP A 63 29.07 34.88 -76.59
N GLY A 64 27.80 35.23 -76.86
CA GLY A 64 26.72 35.07 -75.88
C GLY A 64 26.39 33.62 -75.50
N LEU A 65 26.62 32.66 -76.39
CA LEU A 65 26.47 31.23 -76.12
C LEU A 65 27.65 30.70 -75.29
N GLU A 66 28.87 31.18 -75.57
CA GLU A 66 30.06 30.85 -74.79
C GLU A 66 29.94 31.36 -73.34
N LEU A 67 29.46 32.59 -73.14
CA LEU A 67 29.17 33.14 -71.82
C LEU A 67 28.09 32.33 -71.09
N LEU A 68 26.95 32.06 -71.73
CA LEU A 68 25.86 31.26 -71.16
C LEU A 68 26.37 29.87 -70.73
N LYS A 69 27.12 29.21 -71.60
CA LYS A 69 27.72 27.90 -71.33
C LYS A 69 28.64 27.98 -70.11
N HIS A 70 29.54 28.96 -70.04
CA HIS A 70 30.45 29.13 -68.92
C HIS A 70 29.71 29.33 -67.58
N LEU A 71 28.63 30.12 -67.58
CA LEU A 71 27.79 30.33 -66.40
C LEU A 71 27.12 29.04 -65.92
N ARG A 72 26.53 28.25 -66.83
CA ARG A 72 25.86 26.99 -66.49
C ARG A 72 26.87 25.88 -66.10
N GLU A 73 28.07 25.85 -66.69
CA GLU A 73 29.17 24.97 -66.26
C GLU A 73 29.68 25.32 -64.84
N CYS A 74 29.52 26.58 -64.40
CA CYS A 74 29.79 27.02 -63.03
C CYS A 74 28.58 26.91 -62.07
N SER A 75 27.52 26.20 -62.45
CA SER A 75 26.26 26.05 -61.68
C SER A 75 25.59 27.39 -61.32
N ASN A 76 25.70 28.39 -62.18
CA ASN A 76 25.01 29.68 -62.02
C ASN A 76 23.64 29.63 -62.72
N ASP A 77 22.57 29.56 -61.93
CA ASP A 77 21.17 29.49 -62.39
C ASP A 77 20.47 30.86 -62.49
N ILE A 78 21.21 31.97 -62.64
CA ILE A 78 20.59 33.28 -62.92
C ILE A 78 19.87 33.21 -64.27
N PRO A 79 18.59 33.64 -64.37
CA PRO A 79 17.85 33.66 -65.63
C PRO A 79 18.59 34.41 -66.75
N PHE A 80 18.63 33.83 -67.94
CA PHE A 80 19.43 34.34 -69.06
C PHE A 80 18.58 34.51 -70.32
N ILE A 81 18.57 35.72 -70.88
CA ILE A 81 17.81 36.09 -72.07
C ILE A 81 18.77 36.44 -73.20
N MET A 82 18.69 35.71 -74.32
CA MET A 82 19.47 35.98 -75.52
C MET A 82 18.73 37.02 -76.39
N PHE A 83 19.36 38.16 -76.69
CA PHE A 83 18.74 39.27 -77.42
C PHE A 83 19.59 39.70 -78.62
N THR A 84 19.34 39.20 -79.83
CA THR A 84 20.26 39.36 -80.97
C THR A 84 19.66 39.64 -82.34
N GLY A 85 20.37 40.43 -83.16
CA GLY A 85 19.91 40.94 -84.47
C GLY A 85 20.01 40.00 -85.66
N ARG A 86 20.46 38.76 -85.47
CA ARG A 86 20.45 37.74 -86.52
C ARG A 86 19.56 36.57 -86.10
N GLY A 87 18.33 36.58 -86.60
CA GLY A 87 17.38 35.46 -86.49
C GLY A 87 17.85 34.25 -87.29
N ARG A 88 18.76 33.46 -86.70
CA ARG A 88 19.04 32.08 -87.10
C ARG A 88 18.42 31.17 -86.06
N GLU A 89 17.47 30.34 -86.47
CA GLU A 89 16.79 29.38 -85.59
C GLU A 89 17.81 28.45 -84.87
N GLU A 90 18.90 28.10 -85.57
CA GLU A 90 20.05 27.37 -85.01
C GLU A 90 20.61 27.97 -83.72
N VAL A 91 20.72 29.31 -83.65
CA VAL A 91 21.27 30.04 -82.48
C VAL A 91 20.25 30.06 -81.34
N ALA A 92 18.96 30.22 -81.64
CA ALA A 92 17.89 30.14 -80.64
C ALA A 92 17.81 28.73 -80.02
N ILE A 93 17.89 27.69 -80.85
CA ILE A 93 17.93 26.28 -80.41
C ILE A 93 19.17 26.01 -79.56
N GLN A 94 20.34 26.53 -79.94
CA GLN A 94 21.57 26.38 -79.15
C GLN A 94 21.48 27.12 -77.80
N ALA A 95 20.94 28.34 -77.76
CA ALA A 95 20.75 29.08 -76.51
C ALA A 95 19.83 28.34 -75.54
N LEU A 96 18.68 27.85 -76.00
CA LEU A 96 17.73 27.11 -75.17
C LEU A 96 18.31 25.76 -74.71
N ASN A 97 19.02 25.03 -75.57
CA ASN A 97 19.71 23.78 -75.20
C ASN A 97 20.87 23.99 -74.21
N LEU A 98 21.50 25.18 -74.21
CA LEU A 98 22.48 25.60 -73.21
C LEU A 98 21.84 26.20 -71.94
N GLY A 99 20.51 26.19 -71.83
CA GLY A 99 19.79 26.63 -70.63
C GLY A 99 19.55 28.14 -70.53
N ALA A 100 19.41 28.84 -71.65
CA ALA A 100 18.75 30.16 -71.66
C ALA A 100 17.24 30.01 -71.37
N ASP A 101 16.67 30.96 -70.67
CA ASP A 101 15.24 30.99 -70.34
C ASP A 101 14.41 31.46 -71.54
N TYR A 102 14.89 32.49 -72.26
CA TYR A 102 14.23 33.09 -73.42
C TYR A 102 15.22 33.54 -74.50
N TYR A 103 14.72 33.60 -75.74
CA TYR A 103 15.39 34.17 -76.91
C TYR A 103 14.48 35.23 -77.53
N LEU A 104 15.05 36.39 -77.92
CA LEU A 104 14.36 37.49 -78.57
C LEU A 104 15.22 38.07 -79.69
N GLN A 105 14.61 38.37 -80.85
CA GLN A 105 15.32 38.88 -82.02
C GLN A 105 15.35 40.42 -82.05
N LYS A 106 16.51 41.03 -82.32
CA LYS A 106 16.63 42.47 -82.59
C LYS A 106 16.20 42.79 -84.04
N GLY A 107 14.90 43.00 -84.24
CA GLY A 107 14.34 43.69 -85.42
C GLY A 107 12.86 44.01 -85.22
N GLY A 108 12.40 45.21 -85.61
CA GLY A 108 11.02 45.66 -85.45
C GLY A 108 10.93 47.15 -85.07
N GLU A 109 9.76 47.61 -84.62
CA GLU A 109 9.67 48.93 -83.97
C GLU A 109 10.32 48.88 -82.57
N PRO A 110 11.27 49.77 -82.23
CA PRO A 110 11.97 49.74 -80.95
C PRO A 110 11.04 49.79 -79.73
N LYS A 111 9.89 50.45 -79.85
CA LYS A 111 8.92 50.58 -78.73
C LYS A 111 8.31 49.25 -78.32
N GLY A 112 7.90 48.43 -79.30
CA GLY A 112 7.29 47.12 -79.05
C GLY A 112 8.32 46.12 -78.56
N GLN A 113 9.48 46.09 -79.20
CA GLN A 113 10.58 45.19 -78.85
C GLN A 113 11.11 45.37 -77.42
N PHE A 114 11.31 46.60 -76.96
CA PHE A 114 11.76 46.81 -75.58
C PHE A 114 10.65 46.57 -74.54
N LEU A 115 9.38 46.63 -74.93
CA LEU A 115 8.25 46.21 -74.09
C LEU A 115 8.15 44.68 -74.00
N GLU A 116 8.41 43.97 -75.09
CA GLU A 116 8.51 42.51 -75.12
C GLU A 116 9.71 42.02 -74.28
N LEU A 117 10.88 42.65 -74.42
CA LEU A 117 12.05 42.38 -73.57
C LEU A 117 11.76 42.62 -72.08
N LEU A 118 11.05 43.69 -71.73
CA LEU A 118 10.62 43.95 -70.34
C LEU A 118 9.73 42.82 -69.79
N ASN A 119 8.74 42.36 -70.57
CA ASN A 119 7.85 41.27 -70.19
C ASN A 119 8.62 39.95 -69.96
N LEU A 120 9.63 39.66 -70.80
CA LEU A 120 10.50 38.48 -70.61
C LEU A 120 11.38 38.61 -69.36
N ILE A 121 11.96 39.79 -69.11
CA ILE A 121 12.73 40.13 -67.91
C ILE A 121 11.90 39.89 -66.64
N GLU A 122 10.68 40.41 -66.59
CA GLU A 122 9.79 40.28 -65.43
C GLU A 122 9.37 38.82 -65.22
N LYS A 123 8.94 38.15 -66.29
CA LYS A 123 8.49 36.74 -66.25
C LYS A 123 9.60 35.76 -65.81
N SER A 124 10.84 35.96 -66.27
CA SER A 124 11.99 35.16 -65.82
C SER A 124 12.24 35.29 -64.32
N VAL A 125 12.15 36.51 -63.79
CA VAL A 125 12.42 36.80 -62.37
C VAL A 125 11.27 36.34 -61.47
N GLU A 126 10.02 36.50 -61.89
CA GLU A 126 8.85 35.96 -61.17
C GLU A 126 8.90 34.43 -61.08
N LYS A 127 9.23 33.74 -62.19
CA LYS A 127 9.40 32.27 -62.20
C LYS A 127 10.46 31.83 -61.18
N LYS A 128 11.66 32.41 -61.22
CA LYS A 128 12.76 32.02 -60.32
C LYS A 128 12.42 32.29 -58.85
N ARG A 129 11.82 33.45 -58.55
CA ARG A 129 11.36 33.79 -57.18
C ARG A 129 10.26 32.86 -56.69
N ALA A 130 9.37 32.37 -57.55
CA ALA A 130 8.34 31.40 -57.19
C ALA A 130 8.93 30.01 -56.88
N GLU A 131 9.89 29.55 -57.68
CA GLU A 131 10.63 28.28 -57.45
C GLU A 131 11.39 28.32 -56.11
N GLU A 132 12.12 29.40 -55.83
CA GLU A 132 12.85 29.58 -54.57
C GLU A 132 11.90 29.70 -53.35
N ALA A 133 10.76 30.38 -53.50
CA ALA A 133 9.76 30.50 -52.44
C ALA A 133 9.09 29.16 -52.12
N LEU A 134 8.81 28.32 -53.14
CA LEU A 134 8.28 26.98 -52.97
C LEU A 134 9.27 26.09 -52.19
N GLN A 135 10.51 25.98 -52.67
CA GLN A 135 11.54 25.16 -52.02
C GLN A 135 11.77 25.58 -50.56
N LYS A 136 11.82 26.89 -50.29
CA LYS A 136 11.97 27.43 -48.93
C LYS A 136 10.78 27.12 -48.03
N SER A 137 9.56 27.07 -48.59
CA SER A 137 8.35 26.66 -47.88
C SER A 137 8.36 25.16 -47.59
N GLU A 138 8.78 24.32 -48.53
CA GLU A 138 8.90 22.86 -48.35
C GLU A 138 9.93 22.51 -47.27
N GLU A 139 11.11 23.14 -47.29
CA GLU A 139 12.11 23.00 -46.21
C GLU A 139 11.54 23.44 -44.85
N GLN A 140 10.75 24.52 -44.81
CA GLN A 140 10.13 24.99 -43.58
C GLN A 140 9.09 23.99 -43.04
N TYR A 141 8.28 23.38 -43.90
CA TYR A 141 7.32 22.34 -43.51
C TYR A 141 8.02 21.06 -43.03
N GLN A 142 9.07 20.60 -43.70
CA GLN A 142 9.86 19.43 -43.27
C GLN A 142 10.47 19.68 -41.88
N ARG A 143 11.17 20.81 -41.70
CA ARG A 143 11.75 21.20 -40.40
C ARG A 143 10.70 21.33 -39.29
N MET A 144 9.47 21.75 -39.61
CA MET A 144 8.36 21.75 -38.63
C MET A 144 7.91 20.33 -38.28
N ALA A 145 7.79 19.42 -39.25
CA ALA A 145 7.34 18.04 -39.03
C ALA A 145 8.34 17.18 -38.23
N ASP A 146 9.64 17.37 -38.45
CA ASP A 146 10.70 16.63 -37.73
C ASP A 146 10.97 17.19 -36.31
N ASN A 147 10.56 18.42 -36.00
CA ASN A 147 10.63 18.97 -34.63
C ASN A 147 9.42 18.59 -33.74
N ILE A 148 8.46 17.82 -34.23
CA ILE A 148 7.29 17.35 -33.46
C ILE A 148 7.68 16.14 -32.58
N GLN A 149 7.31 16.18 -31.30
CA GLN A 149 7.66 15.13 -30.32
C GLN A 149 6.85 13.83 -30.48
N ASP A 150 5.74 13.88 -31.22
CA ASP A 150 4.98 12.72 -31.68
C ASP A 150 5.56 12.20 -33.01
N GLY A 151 5.51 10.88 -33.21
CA GLY A 151 5.77 10.29 -34.52
C GLY A 151 4.63 10.61 -35.50
N ILE A 152 4.96 11.03 -36.71
CA ILE A 152 4.00 11.25 -37.79
C ILE A 152 4.26 10.23 -38.90
N THR A 153 3.22 9.52 -39.32
CA THR A 153 3.26 8.60 -40.47
C THR A 153 2.10 8.90 -41.41
N ILE A 154 2.38 9.03 -42.71
CA ILE A 154 1.36 9.11 -43.76
C ILE A 154 1.33 7.76 -44.47
N VAL A 155 0.14 7.17 -44.58
CA VAL A 155 -0.10 5.86 -45.19
C VAL A 155 -1.13 5.99 -46.29
N GLU A 156 -0.73 5.75 -47.54
CA GLU A 156 -1.59 5.77 -48.72
C GLU A 156 -1.67 4.34 -49.28
N ASN A 157 -2.87 3.88 -49.62
CA ASN A 157 -3.08 2.56 -50.23
C ASN A 157 -2.40 1.38 -49.47
N GLN A 158 -2.35 1.50 -48.14
CA GLN A 158 -1.71 0.60 -47.16
C GLN A 158 -0.17 0.58 -47.14
N LYS A 159 0.52 1.43 -47.90
CA LYS A 159 1.97 1.66 -47.83
C LYS A 159 2.27 2.95 -47.07
N ILE A 160 3.37 2.97 -46.33
CA ILE A 160 3.89 4.24 -45.78
C ILE A 160 4.48 5.05 -46.93
N VAL A 161 4.12 6.34 -47.02
CA VAL A 161 4.65 7.29 -48.02
C VAL A 161 5.56 8.34 -47.39
N TYR A 162 5.33 8.68 -46.11
CA TYR A 162 6.16 9.61 -45.35
C TYR A 162 6.22 9.22 -43.86
N MET A 163 7.38 9.45 -43.24
CA MET A 163 7.54 9.43 -41.78
C MET A 163 8.56 10.49 -41.31
N ASN A 164 8.26 11.16 -40.19
CA ASN A 164 9.23 12.05 -39.53
C ASN A 164 10.30 11.24 -38.78
N ASP A 165 11.43 11.87 -38.42
CA ASP A 165 12.54 11.22 -37.69
C ASP A 165 12.08 10.54 -36.40
N ARG A 166 11.08 11.12 -35.74
CA ARG A 166 10.52 10.64 -34.48
C ARG A 166 9.90 9.24 -34.57
N ILE A 167 9.40 8.82 -35.74
CA ILE A 167 8.94 7.44 -35.97
C ILE A 167 10.11 6.45 -35.95
N ALA A 168 11.22 6.77 -36.62
CA ALA A 168 12.41 5.93 -36.62
C ALA A 168 12.97 5.75 -35.19
N GLU A 169 12.95 6.82 -34.38
CA GLU A 169 13.30 6.74 -32.97
C GLU A 169 12.34 5.84 -32.15
N ILE A 170 11.03 6.01 -32.28
CA ILE A 170 10.04 5.27 -31.48
C ILE A 170 10.15 3.76 -31.76
N PHE A 171 10.18 3.37 -33.03
CA PHE A 171 10.26 1.97 -33.44
C PHE A 171 11.69 1.39 -33.40
N GLY A 172 12.73 2.23 -33.41
CA GLY A 172 14.14 1.77 -33.35
C GLY A 172 14.64 1.12 -34.63
N TYR A 173 14.05 1.45 -35.77
CA TYR A 173 14.44 1.02 -37.11
C TYR A 173 14.75 2.24 -37.98
N PRO A 174 15.72 2.19 -38.92
CA PRO A 174 15.96 3.27 -39.88
C PRO A 174 14.78 3.42 -40.85
N LYS A 175 14.59 4.63 -41.41
CA LYS A 175 13.39 4.98 -42.21
C LYS A 175 13.23 4.06 -43.41
N GLU A 176 14.30 3.77 -44.14
CA GLU A 176 14.32 2.93 -45.34
C GLU A 176 13.88 1.50 -45.05
N GLU A 177 14.16 1.00 -43.85
CA GLU A 177 13.74 -0.32 -43.40
C GLU A 177 12.26 -0.33 -42.98
N LEU A 178 11.79 0.71 -42.27
CA LEU A 178 10.38 0.88 -41.90
C LEU A 178 9.43 0.97 -43.10
N MET A 179 9.86 1.59 -44.21
CA MET A 179 9.08 1.66 -45.45
C MET A 179 8.73 0.29 -46.05
N ASN A 180 9.44 -0.78 -45.65
CA ASN A 180 9.19 -2.15 -46.10
C ASN A 180 8.28 -2.96 -45.16
N TYR A 181 7.93 -2.45 -43.97
CA TYR A 181 7.06 -3.12 -43.01
C TYR A 181 5.62 -2.59 -43.08
N THR A 182 4.64 -3.47 -42.82
CA THR A 182 3.29 -3.00 -42.50
C THR A 182 3.21 -2.69 -41.00
N LEU A 183 2.46 -1.66 -40.61
CA LEU A 183 2.37 -1.22 -39.21
C LEU A 183 1.84 -2.30 -38.25
N ILE A 184 1.18 -3.35 -38.75
CA ILE A 184 0.72 -4.47 -37.92
C ILE A 184 1.80 -5.53 -37.67
N ASP A 185 2.89 -5.54 -38.45
CA ASP A 185 4.02 -6.44 -38.25
C ASP A 185 4.94 -6.02 -37.09
N LEU A 186 4.89 -4.73 -36.74
CA LEU A 186 5.66 -4.13 -35.65
C LEU A 186 4.92 -4.21 -34.28
N VAL A 187 3.68 -4.70 -34.26
CA VAL A 187 2.87 -4.94 -33.04
C VAL A 187 3.29 -6.26 -32.37
N THR A 188 3.20 -6.35 -31.03
CA THR A 188 3.48 -7.60 -30.31
C THR A 188 2.60 -8.77 -30.80
N PRO A 189 3.10 -10.02 -30.80
CA PRO A 189 2.30 -11.18 -31.21
C PRO A 189 0.98 -11.33 -30.43
N GLU A 190 1.01 -11.01 -29.14
CA GLU A 190 -0.15 -11.01 -28.22
C GLU A 190 -1.28 -10.07 -28.69
N GLU A 191 -0.95 -8.90 -29.25
CA GLU A 191 -1.94 -7.89 -29.63
C GLU A 191 -2.22 -7.84 -31.14
N LYS A 192 -1.43 -8.54 -31.96
CA LYS A 192 -1.52 -8.50 -33.42
C LYS A 192 -2.93 -8.83 -33.94
N GLN A 193 -3.64 -9.78 -33.32
CA GLN A 193 -5.04 -10.08 -33.67
C GLN A 193 -6.01 -8.95 -33.24
N ARG A 194 -5.84 -8.38 -32.03
CA ARG A 194 -6.68 -7.27 -31.54
C ARG A 194 -6.59 -6.04 -32.45
N VAL A 195 -5.39 -5.73 -32.94
CA VAL A 195 -5.13 -4.64 -33.90
C VAL A 195 -5.69 -4.99 -35.28
N LYS A 196 -5.57 -6.25 -35.73
CA LYS A 196 -6.16 -6.72 -37.00
C LYS A 196 -7.68 -6.54 -37.02
N ASP A 197 -8.36 -7.04 -35.99
CA ASP A 197 -9.82 -6.93 -35.85
C ASP A 197 -10.27 -5.46 -35.79
N PHE A 198 -9.47 -4.58 -35.19
CA PHE A 198 -9.72 -3.14 -35.12
C PHE A 198 -9.64 -2.49 -36.50
N MET A 199 -8.56 -2.75 -37.25
CA MET A 199 -8.35 -2.23 -38.60
C MET A 199 -9.38 -2.75 -39.61
N GLU A 200 -9.71 -4.04 -39.57
CA GLU A 200 -10.74 -4.63 -40.45
C GLU A 200 -12.14 -4.09 -40.16
N ARG A 201 -12.49 -3.86 -38.88
CA ARG A 201 -13.74 -3.19 -38.50
C ARG A 201 -13.80 -1.77 -39.05
N ALA A 202 -12.73 -0.98 -38.89
CA ALA A 202 -12.66 0.40 -39.36
C ALA A 202 -12.83 0.53 -40.89
N ILE A 203 -12.22 -0.37 -41.66
CA ILE A 203 -12.37 -0.44 -43.12
C ILE A 203 -13.83 -0.79 -43.47
N ARG A 204 -14.40 -1.82 -42.86
CA ARG A 204 -15.75 -2.32 -43.16
C ARG A 204 -16.87 -1.31 -42.83
N THR A 205 -16.70 -0.46 -41.83
CA THR A 205 -17.72 0.51 -41.39
C THR A 205 -17.65 1.87 -42.10
N LYS A 206 -16.58 2.14 -42.86
CA LYS A 206 -16.17 3.51 -43.29
C LYS A 206 -16.12 4.51 -42.13
N LYS A 207 -15.89 4.03 -40.89
CA LYS A 207 -15.76 4.83 -39.67
C LYS A 207 -14.63 4.25 -38.82
N LEU A 208 -13.46 4.85 -38.95
CA LEU A 208 -12.33 4.64 -38.04
C LEU A 208 -12.72 5.07 -36.62
N PRO A 209 -12.50 4.23 -35.59
CA PRO A 209 -12.31 4.73 -34.24
C PRO A 209 -11.04 5.58 -34.26
N THR A 210 -11.09 6.79 -33.70
CA THR A 210 -10.02 7.78 -33.87
C THR A 210 -8.70 7.41 -33.20
N GLU A 211 -8.69 6.48 -32.24
CA GLU A 211 -7.52 6.20 -31.40
C GLU A 211 -7.34 4.69 -31.11
N LEU A 212 -6.09 4.25 -30.94
CA LEU A 212 -5.68 2.90 -30.53
C LEU A 212 -4.43 2.97 -29.65
N GLU A 213 -4.47 2.38 -28.45
CA GLU A 213 -3.27 2.07 -27.66
C GLU A 213 -2.83 0.62 -27.93
N CYS A 214 -1.52 0.35 -28.09
CA CYS A 214 -0.95 -1.02 -28.21
C CYS A 214 0.57 -1.06 -27.93
N TRP A 215 1.08 -2.26 -27.64
CA TRP A 215 2.51 -2.56 -27.59
C TRP A 215 3.09 -2.83 -28.98
N ILE A 216 4.21 -2.18 -29.29
CA ILE A 216 5.08 -2.49 -30.43
C ILE A 216 6.39 -3.13 -29.95
N VAL A 217 7.05 -3.84 -30.86
CA VAL A 217 8.40 -4.41 -30.67
C VAL A 217 9.38 -3.63 -31.52
N ARG A 218 10.51 -3.21 -30.93
CA ARG A 218 11.60 -2.51 -31.60
C ARG A 218 12.64 -3.49 -32.16
N LYS A 219 13.52 -3.01 -33.04
CA LYS A 219 14.63 -3.80 -33.61
C LYS A 219 15.61 -4.36 -32.55
N ASP A 220 15.71 -3.70 -31.40
CA ASP A 220 16.49 -4.14 -30.23
C ASP A 220 15.77 -5.20 -29.37
N GLY A 221 14.54 -5.60 -29.73
CA GLY A 221 13.68 -6.53 -28.99
C GLY A 221 12.90 -5.90 -27.84
N SER A 222 13.15 -4.64 -27.48
CA SER A 222 12.41 -3.95 -26.40
C SER A 222 11.00 -3.58 -26.84
N ARG A 223 10.07 -3.61 -25.88
CA ARG A 223 8.65 -3.25 -26.10
C ARG A 223 8.39 -1.77 -25.78
N ARG A 224 7.53 -1.11 -26.56
CA ARG A 224 7.02 0.25 -26.30
C ARG A 224 5.50 0.26 -26.37
N TYR A 225 4.85 0.99 -25.45
CA TYR A 225 3.40 1.22 -25.51
C TYR A 225 3.13 2.55 -26.20
N ILE A 226 2.45 2.49 -27.34
CA ILE A 226 2.15 3.66 -28.18
C ILE A 226 0.65 3.96 -28.19
N HIS A 227 0.32 5.25 -28.31
CA HIS A 227 -1.02 5.75 -28.60
C HIS A 227 -1.04 6.28 -30.03
N ASN A 228 -1.73 5.57 -30.92
CA ASN A 228 -1.94 5.95 -32.31
C ASN A 228 -3.26 6.71 -32.44
N ARG A 229 -3.25 7.84 -33.13
CA ARG A 229 -4.45 8.60 -33.53
C ARG A 229 -4.54 8.64 -35.04
N TYR A 230 -5.71 8.29 -35.58
CA TYR A 230 -5.95 8.11 -37.02
C TYR A 230 -6.85 9.22 -37.55
N SER A 231 -6.39 9.90 -38.61
CA SER A 231 -7.22 10.70 -39.50
C SER A 231 -7.19 10.10 -40.91
N LEU A 232 -8.24 10.32 -41.69
CA LEU A 232 -8.37 9.80 -43.05
C LEU A 232 -8.87 10.91 -43.98
N SER A 233 -8.12 11.14 -45.05
CA SER A 233 -8.54 11.92 -46.22
C SER A 233 -8.87 10.97 -47.38
N VAL A 234 -9.67 11.46 -48.31
CA VAL A 234 -9.96 10.80 -49.59
C VAL A 234 -9.74 11.84 -50.67
N GLU A 235 -8.83 11.58 -51.59
CA GLU A 235 -8.53 12.49 -52.70
C GLU A 235 -9.43 12.17 -53.92
N GLU A 236 -9.43 13.05 -54.92
CA GLU A 236 -10.38 13.00 -56.03
C GLU A 236 -10.23 11.75 -56.92
N ASP A 237 -9.08 11.06 -56.83
CA ASP A 237 -8.77 9.80 -57.53
C ASP A 237 -9.31 8.53 -56.83
N GLN A 238 -9.95 8.68 -55.66
CA GLN A 238 -10.38 7.61 -54.75
C GLN A 238 -9.27 6.92 -53.93
N SER A 239 -8.04 7.44 -53.93
CA SER A 239 -7.00 7.01 -52.98
C SER A 239 -7.44 7.30 -51.54
N THR A 240 -6.93 6.51 -50.58
CA THR A 240 -7.19 6.73 -49.14
C THR A 240 -5.91 7.05 -48.40
N VAL A 241 -5.70 8.34 -48.12
CA VAL A 241 -4.56 8.85 -47.35
C VAL A 241 -4.91 8.82 -45.87
N ARG A 242 -4.08 8.16 -45.06
CA ARG A 242 -4.26 8.06 -43.61
C ARG A 242 -3.11 8.74 -42.89
N TYR A 243 -3.43 9.72 -42.06
CA TYR A 243 -2.47 10.36 -41.16
C TYR A 243 -2.51 9.65 -39.82
N ILE A 244 -1.35 9.24 -39.31
CA ILE A 244 -1.20 8.52 -38.06
C ILE A 244 -0.24 9.33 -37.17
N ILE A 245 -0.73 9.73 -36.00
CA ILE A 245 0.05 10.40 -34.97
C ILE A 245 0.32 9.38 -33.86
N THR A 246 1.60 9.12 -33.57
CA THR A 246 2.08 8.06 -32.69
C THR A 246 2.82 8.64 -31.48
N THR A 247 2.21 8.58 -30.30
CA THR A 247 2.81 9.06 -29.05
C THR A 247 3.36 7.89 -28.22
N ASP A 248 4.62 7.93 -27.78
CA ASP A 248 5.15 6.96 -26.80
C ASP A 248 4.61 7.27 -25.39
N ILE A 249 3.76 6.38 -24.88
CA ILE A 249 3.15 6.45 -23.55
C ILE A 249 3.67 5.37 -22.60
N THR A 250 4.75 4.65 -22.95
CA THR A 250 5.33 3.53 -22.18
C THR A 250 5.56 3.88 -20.71
N LYS A 251 6.14 5.05 -20.44
CA LYS A 251 6.43 5.51 -19.06
C LYS A 251 5.16 5.69 -18.22
N ARG A 252 4.06 6.15 -18.81
CA ARG A 252 2.76 6.29 -18.14
C ARG A 252 2.19 4.90 -17.84
N LYS A 253 2.16 4.00 -18.82
CA LYS A 253 1.57 2.67 -18.71
C LYS A 253 2.24 1.83 -17.61
N LEU A 254 3.57 1.74 -17.64
CA LEU A 254 4.34 1.00 -16.62
C LEU A 254 4.15 1.56 -15.20
N THR A 255 4.00 2.89 -15.06
CA THR A 255 3.74 3.52 -13.76
C THR A 255 2.35 3.17 -13.22
N GLU A 256 1.33 3.15 -14.09
CA GLU A 256 -0.04 2.79 -13.74
C GLU A 256 -0.14 1.31 -13.32
N GLU A 257 0.46 0.41 -14.10
CA GLU A 257 0.52 -1.03 -13.83
C GLU A 257 1.26 -1.32 -12.52
N LYS A 258 2.39 -0.64 -12.25
CA LYS A 258 3.13 -0.75 -10.99
C LYS A 258 2.29 -0.38 -9.77
N ILE A 259 1.58 0.76 -9.81
CA ILE A 259 0.71 1.21 -8.72
C ILE A 259 -0.43 0.20 -8.47
N ILE A 260 -1.01 -0.36 -9.53
CA ILE A 260 -2.06 -1.39 -9.43
C ILE A 260 -1.50 -2.68 -8.81
N ARG A 261 -0.30 -3.10 -9.22
CA ARG A 261 0.39 -4.31 -8.74
C ARG A 261 0.71 -4.22 -7.26
N GLU A 262 1.42 -3.17 -6.84
CA GLU A 262 1.74 -2.90 -5.43
C GLU A 262 0.46 -2.83 -4.57
N ARG A 263 -0.56 -2.10 -5.04
CA ARG A 263 -1.82 -1.92 -4.29
C ARG A 263 -2.65 -3.20 -4.17
N LYS A 264 -2.61 -4.12 -5.14
CA LYS A 264 -3.22 -5.47 -5.00
C LYS A 264 -2.49 -6.28 -3.94
N SER A 265 -1.16 -6.28 -3.95
CA SER A 265 -0.35 -7.09 -3.04
C SER A 265 -0.47 -6.65 -1.58
N PHE A 266 -0.46 -5.34 -1.31
CA PHE A 266 -0.72 -4.82 0.04
C PHE A 266 -2.15 -5.12 0.54
N GLN A 267 -3.16 -5.23 -0.34
CA GLN A 267 -4.52 -5.61 0.05
C GLN A 267 -4.61 -7.07 0.53
N ILE A 268 -3.82 -7.98 -0.04
CA ILE A 268 -3.77 -9.38 0.40
C ILE A 268 -3.11 -9.48 1.77
N LEU A 269 -1.90 -8.91 1.93
CA LEU A 269 -1.18 -8.91 3.20
C LEU A 269 -2.00 -8.27 4.34
N ALA A 270 -2.70 -7.16 4.06
CA ALA A 270 -3.60 -6.54 5.04
C ALA A 270 -4.85 -7.40 5.37
N ARG A 271 -5.40 -8.17 4.42
CA ARG A 271 -6.52 -9.09 4.68
C ARG A 271 -6.11 -10.21 5.63
N VAL A 272 -4.92 -10.76 5.41
CA VAL A 272 -4.37 -11.87 6.18
C VAL A 272 -3.97 -11.45 7.59
N ALA A 273 -3.37 -10.27 7.77
CA ALA A 273 -2.90 -9.77 9.07
C ALA A 273 -4.02 -9.48 10.11
N VAL A 274 -5.29 -9.44 9.67
CA VAL A 274 -6.45 -9.03 10.48
C VAL A 274 -7.49 -10.15 10.68
N LYS A 275 -7.44 -11.23 9.90
CA LYS A 275 -8.39 -12.35 10.01
C LYS A 275 -7.91 -13.45 11.00
N PRO A 276 -8.83 -14.19 11.63
CA PRO A 276 -8.60 -15.61 11.90
C PRO A 276 -8.60 -16.38 10.56
N VAL A 277 -7.47 -17.01 10.24
CA VAL A 277 -7.31 -17.94 9.12
C VAL A 277 -6.38 -19.06 9.60
N THR A 278 -6.64 -20.30 9.19
CA THR A 278 -5.72 -21.40 9.50
C THR A 278 -4.37 -21.20 8.80
N THR A 279 -3.32 -21.81 9.33
CA THR A 279 -1.97 -21.75 8.74
C THR A 279 -1.92 -22.28 7.29
N LYS A 280 -2.91 -23.09 6.88
CA LYS A 280 -3.03 -23.55 5.49
C LYS A 280 -3.66 -22.48 4.59
N GLU A 281 -4.83 -21.97 4.94
CA GLU A 281 -5.53 -20.92 4.17
C GLU A 281 -4.69 -19.64 4.06
N LEU A 282 -3.93 -19.33 5.12
CA LEU A 282 -2.86 -18.32 5.13
C LEU A 282 -1.88 -18.54 3.97
N CYS A 283 -1.31 -19.73 3.86
CA CYS A 283 -0.38 -20.07 2.77
C CYS A 283 -1.09 -20.02 1.40
N ASP A 284 -2.32 -20.52 1.29
CA ASP A 284 -3.07 -20.58 0.04
C ASP A 284 -3.45 -19.18 -0.50
N GLU A 285 -4.04 -18.26 0.30
CA GLU A 285 -4.33 -16.87 -0.12
C GLU A 285 -3.03 -16.13 -0.52
N ILE A 286 -1.93 -16.37 0.20
CA ILE A 286 -0.61 -15.78 -0.06
C ILE A 286 -0.01 -16.27 -1.38
N LEU A 287 -0.08 -17.58 -1.65
CA LEU A 287 0.47 -18.17 -2.86
C LEU A 287 -0.30 -17.70 -4.09
N VAL A 288 -1.64 -17.73 -4.04
CA VAL A 288 -2.52 -17.16 -5.07
C VAL A 288 -2.19 -15.68 -5.29
N GLY A 289 -1.90 -14.92 -4.22
CA GLY A 289 -1.48 -13.52 -4.31
C GLY A 289 -0.17 -13.31 -5.08
N LEU A 290 0.87 -14.11 -4.79
CA LEU A 290 2.17 -14.04 -5.47
C LEU A 290 2.08 -14.44 -6.94
N ILE A 291 1.41 -15.57 -7.22
CA ILE A 291 1.12 -16.11 -8.55
C ILE A 291 0.47 -15.03 -9.43
N ASN A 292 -0.64 -14.44 -8.97
CA ASN A 292 -1.36 -13.38 -9.71
C ASN A 292 -0.62 -12.02 -9.76
N ALA A 293 0.28 -11.72 -8.82
CA ALA A 293 1.03 -10.47 -8.81
C ALA A 293 2.24 -10.51 -9.76
N LEU A 294 2.92 -11.65 -9.85
CA LEU A 294 4.10 -11.84 -10.70
C LEU A 294 3.78 -12.49 -12.06
N ASP A 295 2.54 -12.90 -12.28
CA ASP A 295 2.08 -13.57 -13.51
C ASP A 295 2.82 -14.91 -13.71
N PHE A 296 2.85 -15.73 -12.65
CA PHE A 296 3.37 -17.10 -12.64
C PHE A 296 2.20 -18.08 -12.61
N ASP A 297 2.42 -19.33 -13.03
CA ASP A 297 1.36 -20.34 -13.15
C ASP A 297 1.22 -21.21 -11.89
N ILE A 298 2.36 -21.60 -11.30
CA ILE A 298 2.46 -22.59 -10.22
C ILE A 298 3.12 -21.96 -9.00
N GLY A 299 2.71 -22.37 -7.80
CA GLY A 299 3.41 -22.08 -6.55
C GLY A 299 3.43 -23.23 -5.56
N SER A 300 4.36 -23.18 -4.61
CA SER A 300 4.36 -24.05 -3.43
C SER A 300 4.96 -23.35 -2.20
N ILE A 301 4.42 -23.62 -1.01
CA ILE A 301 5.10 -23.37 0.27
C ILE A 301 5.40 -24.71 0.91
N ARG A 302 6.64 -24.86 1.38
CA ARG A 302 7.10 -26.00 2.17
C ARG A 302 7.64 -25.53 3.50
N LEU A 303 7.20 -26.15 4.59
CA LEU A 303 7.68 -25.85 5.94
C LEU A 303 8.77 -26.84 6.33
N VAL A 304 9.69 -26.41 7.20
CA VAL A 304 10.71 -27.29 7.78
C VAL A 304 10.11 -28.16 8.88
N ASP A 305 10.42 -29.45 8.82
CA ASP A 305 10.37 -30.36 9.97
C ASP A 305 11.79 -30.49 10.53
N GLU A 306 12.00 -29.98 11.74
CA GLU A 306 13.28 -29.99 12.43
C GLU A 306 13.68 -31.41 12.93
N GLU A 307 12.72 -32.34 13.06
CA GLU A 307 13.00 -33.67 13.62
C GLU A 307 13.66 -34.58 12.58
N ASP A 308 13.10 -34.65 11.37
CA ASP A 308 13.58 -35.51 10.28
C ASP A 308 14.39 -34.73 9.21
N CYS A 309 14.60 -33.41 9.38
CA CYS A 309 15.24 -32.52 8.40
C CYS A 309 14.57 -32.54 7.01
N LEU A 310 13.23 -32.46 7.02
CA LEU A 310 12.37 -32.56 5.83
C LEU A 310 11.69 -31.21 5.51
N LEU A 311 11.34 -31.02 4.24
CA LEU A 311 10.50 -29.94 3.74
C LEU A 311 9.12 -30.49 3.39
N LEU A 312 8.18 -30.32 4.32
CA LEU A 312 6.79 -30.78 4.22
C LEU A 312 5.97 -29.81 3.34
N PRO A 313 5.23 -30.27 2.31
CA PRO A 313 4.38 -29.40 1.50
C PRO A 313 3.17 -28.93 2.31
N MET A 314 3.03 -27.61 2.46
CA MET A 314 1.94 -26.96 3.19
C MET A 314 0.86 -26.43 2.23
N SER A 315 1.28 -25.88 1.09
CA SER A 315 0.43 -25.34 0.05
C SER A 315 1.04 -25.61 -1.33
N ILE A 316 0.19 -25.87 -2.32
CA ILE A 316 0.51 -26.03 -3.74
C ILE A 316 -0.67 -25.47 -4.54
N ILE A 317 -0.41 -24.59 -5.50
CA ILE A 317 -1.42 -23.97 -6.38
C ILE A 317 -0.90 -24.05 -7.82
N GLY A 318 -1.81 -24.16 -8.80
CA GLY A 318 -1.49 -24.24 -10.23
C GLY A 318 -1.29 -25.66 -10.79
N ILE A 319 -1.57 -26.70 -9.99
CA ILE A 319 -1.52 -28.11 -10.40
C ILE A 319 -2.85 -28.76 -10.00
N SER A 320 -3.44 -29.59 -10.86
CA SER A 320 -4.69 -30.31 -10.57
C SER A 320 -4.48 -31.46 -9.59
N GLU A 321 -5.50 -31.76 -8.77
CA GLU A 321 -5.42 -32.86 -7.79
C GLU A 321 -5.23 -34.24 -8.46
N GLU A 322 -5.78 -34.43 -9.67
CA GLU A 322 -5.58 -35.66 -10.48
C GLU A 322 -4.14 -35.84 -10.99
N GLU A 323 -3.37 -34.75 -11.11
CA GLU A 323 -1.98 -34.80 -11.54
C GLU A 323 -0.97 -34.92 -10.39
N ILE A 324 -1.43 -34.68 -9.16
CA ILE A 324 -0.64 -34.85 -7.94
C ILE A 324 -0.66 -36.33 -7.57
N PRO A 325 0.49 -37.05 -7.57
CA PRO A 325 0.53 -38.41 -7.03
C PRO A 325 0.18 -38.37 -5.53
N GLU A 326 -0.56 -39.37 -5.04
CA GLU A 326 -1.14 -39.41 -3.68
C GLU A 326 -0.13 -38.98 -2.61
N LYS A 327 -0.32 -37.74 -2.12
CA LYS A 327 0.64 -36.96 -1.33
C LYS A 327 1.96 -36.70 -2.06
N VAL A 328 2.19 -35.43 -2.43
CA VAL A 328 3.53 -34.93 -2.75
C VAL A 328 4.46 -35.25 -1.57
N PRO A 329 5.58 -35.97 -1.77
CA PRO A 329 6.37 -36.47 -0.66
C PRO A 329 7.12 -35.34 0.08
N PRO A 330 7.43 -35.56 1.38
CA PRO A 330 8.45 -34.81 2.11
C PRO A 330 9.79 -34.80 1.35
N LEU A 331 10.50 -33.68 1.41
CA LEU A 331 11.76 -33.49 0.69
C LEU A 331 12.90 -33.25 1.68
N SER A 332 13.88 -34.16 1.77
CA SER A 332 15.07 -33.94 2.61
C SER A 332 15.84 -32.69 2.18
N ILE A 333 16.25 -31.89 3.17
CA ILE A 333 17.01 -30.63 2.98
C ILE A 333 18.39 -30.89 2.34
N ASP A 334 18.96 -32.09 2.49
CA ASP A 334 20.23 -32.46 1.88
C ASP A 334 20.15 -32.88 0.40
N ASN A 335 18.94 -32.95 -0.17
CA ASN A 335 18.72 -33.38 -1.56
C ASN A 335 19.30 -32.37 -2.58
N ALA A 336 20.56 -32.59 -2.96
CA ALA A 336 21.31 -31.74 -3.89
C ALA A 336 20.71 -31.63 -5.30
N ASP A 337 19.82 -32.55 -5.69
CA ASP A 337 19.13 -32.55 -6.99
C ASP A 337 17.86 -31.67 -7.01
N ASN A 338 17.49 -31.03 -5.89
CA ASN A 338 16.29 -30.18 -5.77
C ASN A 338 16.62 -28.74 -5.34
N LEU A 339 16.06 -27.75 -6.05
CA LEU A 339 16.32 -26.32 -5.79
C LEU A 339 15.66 -25.78 -4.51
N SER A 340 14.54 -26.32 -4.05
CA SER A 340 13.93 -25.94 -2.76
C SER A 340 14.80 -26.42 -1.59
N ALA A 341 15.31 -27.66 -1.66
CA ALA A 341 16.30 -28.17 -0.71
C ALA A 341 17.62 -27.37 -0.77
N GLN A 342 18.10 -27.00 -1.97
CA GLN A 342 19.26 -26.12 -2.11
C GLN A 342 19.05 -24.75 -1.44
N VAL A 343 17.89 -24.12 -1.63
CA VAL A 343 17.55 -22.83 -1.00
C VAL A 343 17.49 -22.96 0.52
N ALA A 344 16.85 -24.02 1.03
CA ALA A 344 16.82 -24.33 2.46
C ALA A 344 18.24 -24.44 3.05
N ARG A 345 19.07 -25.34 2.51
CA ARG A 345 20.41 -25.62 3.01
C ARG A 345 21.40 -24.46 2.86
N THR A 346 21.20 -23.58 1.88
CA THR A 346 22.12 -22.44 1.64
C THR A 346 21.61 -21.10 2.17
N GLN A 347 20.35 -21.03 2.62
CA GLN A 347 19.64 -19.80 3.01
C GLN A 347 19.75 -18.65 1.99
N LYS A 348 19.94 -18.97 0.70
CA LYS A 348 20.09 -18.01 -0.39
C LYS A 348 19.02 -18.24 -1.46
N PRO A 349 18.32 -17.19 -1.92
CA PRO A 349 17.27 -17.33 -2.91
C PRO A 349 17.84 -17.68 -4.29
N ILE A 350 17.06 -18.45 -5.06
CA ILE A 350 17.35 -18.83 -6.44
C ILE A 350 16.31 -18.20 -7.35
N PHE A 351 16.78 -17.49 -8.37
CA PHE A 351 15.98 -16.90 -9.44
C PHE A 351 16.51 -17.44 -10.77
N GLU A 352 15.82 -18.42 -11.35
CA GLU A 352 16.26 -19.14 -12.55
C GLU A 352 15.32 -18.86 -13.72
N PRO A 353 15.72 -18.04 -14.71
CA PRO A 353 14.91 -17.73 -15.89
C PRO A 353 14.93 -18.85 -16.95
N ASP A 354 15.84 -19.82 -16.85
CA ASP A 354 15.87 -21.03 -17.70
C ASP A 354 16.31 -22.25 -16.89
N LEU A 355 15.30 -23.01 -16.43
CA LEU A 355 15.51 -24.20 -15.61
C LEU A 355 16.13 -25.37 -16.40
N LEU A 356 16.01 -25.38 -17.73
CA LEU A 356 16.43 -26.49 -18.59
C LEU A 356 17.94 -26.50 -18.86
N LYS A 357 18.57 -25.31 -18.89
CA LYS A 357 20.03 -25.12 -19.01
C LYS A 357 20.83 -25.75 -17.86
N LYS A 358 20.26 -25.91 -16.65
CA LYS A 358 20.97 -26.50 -15.50
C LYS A 358 21.25 -28.00 -15.71
N ARG A 359 22.54 -28.35 -15.82
CA ARG A 359 23.04 -29.72 -16.07
C ARG A 359 22.83 -30.70 -14.89
N HIS A 360 22.58 -30.19 -13.68
CA HIS A 360 22.61 -30.97 -12.44
C HIS A 360 21.26 -31.59 -12.04
N LEU A 361 20.13 -31.06 -12.53
CA LEU A 361 18.77 -31.47 -12.13
C LEU A 361 18.32 -32.82 -12.74
N LYS A 362 19.16 -33.85 -12.70
CA LYS A 362 18.94 -35.12 -13.43
C LYS A 362 17.71 -35.87 -12.93
N ALA A 363 17.50 -35.99 -11.62
CA ALA A 363 16.31 -36.66 -11.08
C ALA A 363 15.01 -35.92 -11.44
N TYR A 364 15.00 -34.59 -11.31
CA TYR A 364 13.80 -33.78 -11.47
C TYR A 364 13.43 -33.42 -12.92
N LYS A 365 14.31 -33.67 -13.92
CA LYS A 365 14.00 -33.40 -15.34
C LYS A 365 12.74 -34.09 -15.88
N LYS A 366 12.27 -35.20 -15.29
CA LYS A 366 10.96 -35.79 -15.61
C LYS A 366 9.79 -34.93 -15.13
N LEU A 367 9.84 -34.42 -13.89
CA LEU A 367 8.78 -33.60 -13.30
C LEU A 367 8.73 -32.20 -13.92
N ILE A 368 9.90 -31.61 -14.16
CA ILE A 368 10.05 -30.33 -14.89
C ILE A 368 9.42 -30.43 -16.29
N LYS A 369 9.59 -31.56 -16.99
CA LYS A 369 8.92 -31.81 -18.27
C LYS A 369 7.43 -32.15 -18.13
N LYS A 370 6.99 -32.88 -17.10
CA LYS A 370 5.57 -33.21 -16.90
C LYS A 370 4.73 -31.94 -16.72
N PHE A 371 5.16 -31.05 -15.82
CA PHE A 371 4.48 -29.81 -15.49
C PHE A 371 4.93 -28.62 -16.36
N ASN A 372 5.61 -28.88 -17.49
CA ASN A 372 6.14 -27.88 -18.41
C ASN A 372 6.76 -26.64 -17.72
N ILE A 373 7.68 -26.82 -16.77
CA ILE A 373 8.27 -25.70 -16.02
C ILE A 373 9.51 -25.17 -16.76
N GLN A 374 9.52 -23.88 -17.08
CA GLN A 374 10.65 -23.21 -17.73
C GLN A 374 11.32 -22.17 -16.82
N THR A 375 10.55 -21.37 -16.09
CA THR A 375 11.05 -20.37 -15.13
C THR A 375 10.78 -20.81 -13.69
N TYR A 376 11.69 -20.50 -12.75
CA TYR A 376 11.57 -20.91 -11.36
C TYR A 376 12.20 -19.91 -10.37
N ILE A 377 11.45 -19.55 -9.34
CA ILE A 377 11.89 -18.77 -8.19
C ILE A 377 11.71 -19.60 -6.92
N SER A 378 12.71 -19.60 -6.05
CA SER A 378 12.61 -20.20 -4.71
C SER A 378 13.36 -19.35 -3.68
N TRP A 379 12.75 -19.14 -2.52
CA TRP A 379 13.19 -18.19 -1.50
C TRP A 379 13.09 -18.80 -0.09
N PRO A 380 14.06 -18.56 0.81
CA PRO A 380 14.03 -19.12 2.16
C PRO A 380 13.10 -18.30 3.06
N MET A 381 12.22 -18.96 3.80
CA MET A 381 11.46 -18.34 4.87
C MET A 381 12.33 -18.31 6.12
N LEU A 382 12.98 -17.16 6.37
CA LEU A 382 13.88 -16.95 7.50
C LEU A 382 13.19 -16.12 8.57
N ASP A 383 13.14 -16.61 9.81
CA ASP A 383 12.51 -15.91 10.92
C ASP A 383 13.30 -14.66 11.34
N SER A 384 12.76 -13.92 12.32
CA SER A 384 13.39 -12.77 12.97
C SER A 384 14.79 -13.02 13.58
N HIS A 385 15.22 -14.28 13.71
CA HIS A 385 16.53 -14.74 14.19
C HIS A 385 17.37 -15.45 13.10
N ALA A 386 16.92 -15.45 11.83
CA ALA A 386 17.49 -16.17 10.69
C ALA A 386 17.43 -17.71 10.73
N ASN A 387 16.56 -18.30 11.56
CA ASN A 387 16.21 -19.72 11.49
C ASN A 387 15.33 -19.99 10.27
N LEU A 388 15.46 -21.18 9.68
CA LEU A 388 14.69 -21.56 8.49
C LEU A 388 13.33 -22.17 8.86
N LEU A 389 12.25 -21.42 8.70
CA LEU A 389 10.87 -21.89 8.88
C LEU A 389 10.38 -22.75 7.69
N GLY A 390 10.96 -22.54 6.51
CA GLY A 390 10.46 -23.11 5.27
C GLY A 390 11.09 -22.54 4.02
N THR A 391 10.50 -22.84 2.87
CA THR A 391 10.83 -22.23 1.58
C THR A 391 9.55 -21.99 0.78
N ILE A 392 9.51 -20.87 0.07
CA ILE A 392 8.42 -20.51 -0.85
C ILE A 392 8.92 -20.58 -2.30
N GLN A 393 8.10 -21.12 -3.19
CA GLN A 393 8.38 -21.34 -4.61
C GLN A 393 7.28 -20.72 -5.47
N ILE A 394 7.67 -20.14 -6.62
CA ILE A 394 6.79 -19.96 -7.78
C ILE A 394 7.49 -20.42 -9.06
N ALA A 395 6.74 -20.98 -9.99
CA ALA A 395 7.21 -21.52 -11.25
C ALA A 395 6.27 -21.11 -12.39
N ALA A 396 6.82 -20.89 -13.59
CA ALA A 396 6.05 -20.51 -14.76
C ALA A 396 6.32 -21.42 -15.95
N HIS A 397 5.32 -21.55 -16.82
CA HIS A 397 5.35 -22.43 -17.97
C HIS A 397 6.25 -21.94 -19.10
N ASP A 398 6.47 -20.64 -19.20
CA ASP A 398 7.30 -19.99 -20.21
C ASP A 398 8.63 -19.44 -19.64
N LEU A 399 9.57 -19.11 -20.52
CA LEU A 399 10.79 -18.38 -20.20
C LEU A 399 10.46 -16.93 -19.85
N LYS A 400 10.73 -16.52 -18.61
CA LYS A 400 10.53 -15.15 -18.12
C LYS A 400 11.81 -14.57 -17.57
N GLU A 401 12.16 -13.37 -18.03
CA GLU A 401 13.27 -12.61 -17.50
C GLU A 401 12.86 -11.92 -16.20
N ILE A 402 13.51 -12.30 -15.09
CA ILE A 402 13.14 -11.83 -13.75
C ILE A 402 13.89 -10.54 -13.44
N SER A 403 13.20 -9.39 -13.57
CA SER A 403 13.79 -8.06 -13.43
C SER A 403 14.28 -7.76 -12.00
N GLN A 404 15.02 -6.65 -11.82
CA GLN A 404 15.38 -6.18 -10.48
C GLN A 404 14.15 -5.74 -9.67
N GLU A 405 13.12 -5.18 -10.31
CA GLU A 405 11.90 -4.77 -9.61
C GLU A 405 11.09 -5.98 -9.12
N ASP A 406 10.96 -7.04 -9.94
CA ASP A 406 10.28 -8.28 -9.52
C ASP A 406 11.02 -8.96 -8.36
N ARG A 407 12.35 -8.89 -8.31
CA ARG A 407 13.17 -9.42 -7.19
C ARG A 407 12.96 -8.63 -5.91
N ILE A 408 12.90 -7.30 -5.99
CA ILE A 408 12.63 -6.42 -4.84
C ILE A 408 11.20 -6.64 -4.33
N PHE A 409 10.23 -6.73 -5.25
CA PHE A 409 8.84 -7.04 -4.94
C PHE A 409 8.71 -8.41 -4.25
N PHE A 410 9.25 -9.48 -4.85
CA PHE A 410 9.20 -10.83 -4.29
C PHE A 410 9.84 -10.85 -2.90
N LYS A 411 11.03 -10.26 -2.75
CA LYS A 411 11.72 -10.13 -1.46
C LYS A 411 10.81 -9.49 -0.42
N THR A 412 10.30 -8.29 -0.70
CA THR A 412 9.49 -7.51 0.25
C THR A 412 8.22 -8.27 0.63
N PHE A 413 7.56 -8.90 -0.35
CA PHE A 413 6.38 -9.72 -0.10
C PHE A 413 6.70 -10.95 0.76
N ALA A 414 7.78 -11.66 0.48
CA ALA A 414 8.20 -12.85 1.24
C ALA A 414 8.60 -12.49 2.68
N GLU A 415 9.34 -11.39 2.89
CA GLU A 415 9.70 -10.89 4.22
C GLU A 415 8.44 -10.49 5.04
N MET A 416 7.46 -9.83 4.40
CA MET A 416 6.18 -9.52 5.05
C MET A 416 5.33 -10.77 5.34
N PHE A 417 5.33 -11.76 4.44
CA PHE A 417 4.63 -13.03 4.66
C PHE A 417 5.22 -13.81 5.84
N VAL A 418 6.55 -13.91 5.94
CA VAL A 418 7.22 -14.66 7.00
C VAL A 418 6.86 -14.10 8.38
N GLN A 419 6.83 -12.77 8.55
CA GLN A 419 6.38 -12.17 9.80
C GLN A 419 4.94 -12.56 10.13
N VAL A 420 4.02 -12.49 9.15
CA VAL A 420 2.59 -12.84 9.35
C VAL A 420 2.42 -14.30 9.71
N PHE A 421 3.27 -15.17 9.16
CA PHE A 421 3.38 -16.58 9.49
C PHE A 421 3.94 -16.80 10.92
N GLU A 422 5.05 -16.15 11.30
CA GLU A 422 5.61 -16.17 12.66
C GLU A 422 4.56 -15.77 13.69
N ARG A 423 3.80 -14.68 13.44
CA ARG A 423 2.73 -14.24 14.34
C ARG A 423 1.62 -15.28 14.45
N LYS A 424 1.10 -15.83 13.35
CA LYS A 424 0.00 -16.81 13.39
C LYS A 424 0.42 -18.12 14.06
N MET A 425 1.67 -18.55 13.89
CA MET A 425 2.23 -19.68 14.63
C MET A 425 2.38 -19.35 16.13
N THR A 426 2.88 -18.17 16.48
CA THR A 426 3.00 -17.72 17.88
C THR A 426 1.63 -17.64 18.57
N GLU A 427 0.61 -17.07 17.92
CA GLU A 427 -0.77 -17.04 18.40
C GLU A 427 -1.30 -18.45 18.70
N LYS A 428 -1.13 -19.39 17.76
CA LYS A 428 -1.61 -20.77 17.92
C LYS A 428 -0.89 -21.51 19.05
N THR A 429 0.44 -21.45 19.11
CA THR A 429 1.21 -22.16 20.15
C THR A 429 1.02 -21.51 21.53
N LEU A 430 0.72 -20.22 21.61
CA LEU A 430 0.35 -19.56 22.88
C LEU A 430 -0.98 -20.12 23.40
N LEU A 431 -2.00 -20.22 22.53
CA LEU A 431 -3.30 -20.77 22.89
C LEU A 431 -3.20 -22.26 23.29
N GLU A 432 -2.43 -23.08 22.55
CA GLU A 432 -2.12 -24.48 22.95
C GLU A 432 -1.38 -24.57 24.30
N ALA A 433 -0.56 -23.57 24.65
CA ALA A 433 0.13 -23.51 25.94
C ALA A 433 -0.82 -23.11 27.08
N GLU A 434 -1.76 -22.21 26.82
CA GLU A 434 -2.80 -21.76 27.76
C GLU A 434 -3.82 -22.86 28.04
N GLU A 435 -4.41 -23.48 27.00
CA GLU A 435 -5.29 -24.66 27.12
C GLU A 435 -4.67 -25.76 27.99
N LYS A 436 -3.37 -26.02 27.79
CA LYS A 436 -2.65 -27.03 28.55
C LYS A 436 -2.30 -26.60 29.97
N PHE A 437 -2.17 -25.30 30.22
CA PHE A 437 -2.04 -24.77 31.58
C PHE A 437 -3.37 -24.89 32.34
N HIS A 438 -4.50 -24.64 31.67
CA HIS A 438 -5.84 -24.91 32.21
C HIS A 438 -6.00 -26.41 32.52
N SER A 439 -5.67 -27.31 31.59
CA SER A 439 -5.71 -28.77 31.83
C SER A 439 -4.84 -29.23 33.02
N ILE A 440 -3.73 -28.54 33.32
CA ILE A 440 -2.90 -28.78 34.53
C ILE A 440 -3.60 -28.31 35.81
N ALA A 441 -4.43 -27.27 35.75
CA ALA A 441 -5.27 -26.82 36.85
C ALA A 441 -6.52 -27.70 37.04
N ASP A 442 -7.14 -28.19 35.97
CA ASP A 442 -8.30 -29.10 36.01
C ASP A 442 -7.94 -30.50 36.55
N GLN A 443 -6.69 -30.95 36.36
CA GLN A 443 -6.17 -32.16 36.98
C GLN A 443 -5.93 -32.02 38.51
N SER A 444 -6.16 -30.85 39.11
CA SER A 444 -6.11 -30.69 40.57
C SER A 444 -7.40 -31.17 41.23
N SER A 445 -7.28 -32.01 42.25
CA SER A 445 -8.40 -32.46 43.09
C SER A 445 -8.90 -31.39 44.09
N ALA A 446 -8.32 -30.20 44.05
CA ALA A 446 -8.81 -29.02 44.77
C ALA A 446 -9.45 -28.03 43.79
N ALA A 447 -10.53 -27.37 44.21
CA ALA A 447 -11.13 -26.31 43.42
C ALA A 447 -10.19 -25.09 43.41
N ILE A 448 -9.87 -24.58 42.23
CA ILE A 448 -9.00 -23.43 42.00
C ILE A 448 -9.87 -22.32 41.42
N ILE A 449 -9.96 -21.18 42.10
CA ILE A 449 -10.73 -20.01 41.67
C ILE A 449 -9.85 -18.76 41.73
N ILE A 450 -9.88 -17.95 40.66
CA ILE A 450 -9.34 -16.58 40.65
C ILE A 450 -10.52 -15.62 40.52
N PHE A 451 -10.59 -14.61 41.40
CA PHE A 451 -11.63 -13.58 41.37
C PHE A 451 -11.10 -12.19 41.71
N ASN A 452 -11.72 -11.14 41.17
CA ASN A 452 -11.35 -9.74 41.42
C ASN A 452 -12.60 -8.89 41.73
N ARG A 453 -12.46 -7.55 41.73
CA ARG A 453 -13.59 -6.62 41.97
C ARG A 453 -14.73 -6.69 40.94
N THR A 454 -14.57 -7.46 39.86
CA THR A 454 -15.57 -7.69 38.80
C THR A 454 -15.97 -9.17 38.72
N GLY A 455 -15.92 -9.89 39.83
CA GLY A 455 -16.30 -11.31 39.93
C GLY A 455 -15.19 -12.29 39.60
N VAL A 456 -15.58 -13.54 39.36
CA VAL A 456 -14.69 -14.64 38.97
C VAL A 456 -14.04 -14.34 37.60
N LYS A 457 -12.80 -14.82 37.43
CA LYS A 457 -12.00 -14.75 36.19
C LYS A 457 -11.44 -16.10 35.75
N PHE A 458 -11.30 -17.04 36.68
CA PHE A 458 -11.01 -18.43 36.37
C PHE A 458 -11.62 -19.35 37.44
N ALA A 459 -12.11 -20.51 37.01
CA ALA A 459 -12.46 -21.64 37.86
C ALA A 459 -12.07 -22.94 37.13
N ASN A 460 -11.58 -23.94 37.86
CA ASN A 460 -11.29 -25.28 37.30
C ASN A 460 -12.49 -26.24 37.45
N GLU A 461 -12.46 -27.39 36.77
CA GLU A 461 -13.57 -28.37 36.82
C GLU A 461 -13.88 -28.87 38.25
N ALA A 462 -12.87 -28.96 39.13
CA ALA A 462 -13.06 -29.32 40.53
C ALA A 462 -13.93 -28.31 41.31
N ALA A 463 -14.03 -27.05 40.89
CA ALA A 463 -14.97 -26.08 41.46
C ALA A 463 -16.43 -26.44 41.15
N SER A 464 -16.72 -26.87 39.92
CA SER A 464 -18.03 -27.39 39.52
C SER A 464 -18.40 -28.61 40.37
N GLN A 465 -17.46 -29.56 40.51
CA GLN A 465 -17.67 -30.78 41.30
C GLN A 465 -17.85 -30.52 42.81
N ILE A 466 -17.22 -29.48 43.37
CA ILE A 466 -17.34 -29.15 44.81
C ILE A 466 -18.60 -28.35 45.13
N PHE A 467 -19.01 -27.39 44.29
CA PHE A 467 -20.16 -26.51 44.59
C PHE A 467 -21.47 -26.97 43.93
N GLY A 468 -21.44 -27.84 42.92
CA GLY A 468 -22.61 -28.34 42.22
C GLY A 468 -23.24 -27.36 41.22
N TYR A 469 -22.49 -26.34 40.81
CA TYR A 469 -22.84 -25.38 39.75
C TYR A 469 -22.06 -25.69 38.47
N ALA A 470 -22.64 -25.39 37.30
CA ALA A 470 -21.93 -25.50 36.03
C ALA A 470 -20.79 -24.48 35.95
N LEU A 471 -19.76 -24.75 35.14
CA LEU A 471 -18.56 -23.91 35.13
C LEU A 471 -18.84 -22.50 34.56
N GLU A 472 -19.81 -22.39 33.67
CA GLU A 472 -20.35 -21.15 33.12
C GLU A 472 -21.12 -20.33 34.18
N GLU A 473 -21.79 -21.00 35.12
CA GLU A 473 -22.43 -20.35 36.27
C GLU A 473 -21.36 -19.81 37.24
N ILE A 474 -20.35 -20.62 37.56
CA ILE A 474 -19.26 -20.23 38.47
C ILE A 474 -18.42 -19.07 37.88
N THR A 475 -18.15 -19.08 36.58
CA THR A 475 -17.37 -18.02 35.92
C THR A 475 -18.15 -16.73 35.68
N SER A 476 -19.48 -16.75 35.83
CA SER A 476 -20.34 -15.55 35.81
C SER A 476 -20.69 -14.99 37.20
N TRP A 477 -20.12 -15.56 38.27
CA TRP A 477 -20.30 -15.06 39.64
C TRP A 477 -19.64 -13.70 39.91
N GLU A 478 -20.44 -12.73 40.37
CA GLU A 478 -19.96 -11.48 40.97
C GLU A 478 -19.69 -11.62 42.49
N LEU A 479 -19.04 -10.61 43.09
CA LEU A 479 -18.64 -10.63 44.50
C LEU A 479 -19.79 -10.87 45.50
N ASP A 480 -21.01 -10.46 45.16
CA ASP A 480 -22.18 -10.63 46.01
C ASP A 480 -22.60 -12.11 46.19
N ILE A 481 -22.16 -13.03 45.33
CA ILE A 481 -22.45 -14.47 45.46
C ILE A 481 -21.98 -15.04 46.81
N LEU A 482 -20.95 -14.44 47.42
CA LEU A 482 -20.42 -14.87 48.71
C LEU A 482 -21.49 -14.84 49.82
N LYS A 483 -22.50 -13.98 49.71
CA LYS A 483 -23.64 -13.89 50.64
C LYS A 483 -24.61 -15.08 50.52
N GLU A 484 -24.56 -15.82 49.40
CA GLU A 484 -25.41 -16.98 49.10
C GLU A 484 -24.66 -18.30 49.30
N ILE A 485 -23.38 -18.37 48.93
CA ILE A 485 -22.59 -19.62 48.98
C ILE A 485 -21.77 -19.81 50.27
N VAL A 486 -21.57 -18.78 51.10
CA VAL A 486 -20.90 -18.92 52.41
C VAL A 486 -21.96 -19.05 53.51
N HIS A 487 -21.73 -19.95 54.46
CA HIS A 487 -22.63 -20.14 55.59
C HIS A 487 -22.74 -18.86 56.46
N PRO A 488 -23.93 -18.44 56.94
CA PRO A 488 -24.11 -17.14 57.60
C PRO A 488 -23.19 -16.87 58.80
N GLU A 489 -22.86 -17.89 59.59
CA GLU A 489 -21.93 -17.76 60.73
C GLU A 489 -20.47 -17.48 60.32
N ASP A 490 -20.09 -17.81 59.08
CA ASP A 490 -18.72 -17.71 58.56
C ASP A 490 -18.56 -16.52 57.57
N LEU A 491 -19.68 -15.89 57.18
CA LEU A 491 -19.76 -14.88 56.13
C LEU A 491 -18.94 -13.63 56.43
N ASP A 492 -19.04 -13.07 57.64
CA ASP A 492 -18.32 -11.85 58.03
C ASP A 492 -16.79 -12.02 57.89
N LEU A 493 -16.28 -13.19 58.29
CA LEU A 493 -14.86 -13.53 58.15
C LEU A 493 -14.43 -13.59 56.67
N VAL A 494 -15.22 -14.24 55.81
CA VAL A 494 -14.89 -14.36 54.38
C VAL A 494 -14.96 -13.00 53.68
N LEU A 495 -15.93 -12.15 54.00
CA LEU A 495 -16.05 -10.81 53.44
C LEU A 495 -14.91 -9.89 53.89
N GLU A 496 -14.58 -9.87 55.19
CA GLU A 496 -13.49 -9.05 55.74
C GLU A 496 -12.14 -9.41 55.09
N GLN A 497 -11.84 -10.71 54.98
CA GLN A 497 -10.61 -11.20 54.38
C GLN A 497 -10.58 -10.99 52.86
N THR A 498 -11.74 -11.01 52.20
CA THR A 498 -11.85 -10.69 50.76
C THR A 498 -11.54 -9.23 50.47
N GLU A 499 -12.18 -8.29 51.17
CA GLU A 499 -11.98 -6.86 50.87
C GLU A 499 -10.55 -6.41 51.25
N LYS A 500 -9.97 -6.88 52.36
CA LYS A 500 -8.55 -6.63 52.70
C LYS A 500 -7.61 -7.09 51.58
N LYS A 501 -7.84 -8.29 51.02
CA LYS A 501 -7.01 -8.84 49.93
C LYS A 501 -7.20 -8.10 48.60
N LEU A 502 -8.41 -7.64 48.28
CA LEU A 502 -8.71 -6.80 47.10
C LEU A 502 -8.28 -5.33 47.25
N GLN A 503 -7.87 -4.90 48.45
CA GLN A 503 -7.19 -3.63 48.71
C GLN A 503 -5.66 -3.75 48.72
N GLY A 504 -5.10 -4.97 48.61
CA GLY A 504 -3.65 -5.21 48.66
C GLY A 504 -3.03 -5.10 50.06
N VAL A 505 -3.85 -5.17 51.12
CA VAL A 505 -3.39 -5.11 52.51
C VAL A 505 -2.63 -6.38 52.87
N SER A 506 -1.49 -6.25 53.55
CA SER A 506 -0.60 -7.38 53.87
C SER A 506 -0.99 -8.21 55.09
N ASP A 507 -1.87 -7.69 55.95
CA ASP A 507 -2.36 -8.37 57.16
C ASP A 507 -3.65 -9.15 56.87
N THR A 508 -3.48 -10.36 56.31
CA THR A 508 -4.61 -11.21 55.87
C THR A 508 -4.38 -12.68 56.17
N ILE A 509 -5.44 -13.38 56.58
CA ILE A 509 -5.42 -14.81 56.90
C ILE A 509 -5.40 -15.60 55.59
N ASN A 510 -4.28 -16.30 55.34
CA ASN A 510 -4.06 -17.02 54.08
C ASN A 510 -4.54 -18.48 54.09
N LYS A 511 -4.90 -19.03 55.26
CA LYS A 511 -5.53 -20.35 55.40
C LYS A 511 -6.57 -20.35 56.53
N TYR A 512 -7.77 -20.86 56.28
CA TYR A 512 -8.81 -21.07 57.29
C TYR A 512 -9.89 -22.07 56.83
N ASP A 513 -10.52 -22.77 57.77
CA ASP A 513 -11.62 -23.71 57.51
C ASP A 513 -12.98 -23.01 57.74
N VAL A 514 -13.89 -23.06 56.77
CA VAL A 514 -15.23 -22.44 56.81
C VAL A 514 -16.28 -23.30 56.08
N ARG A 515 -17.56 -23.04 56.32
CA ARG A 515 -18.69 -23.75 55.72
C ARG A 515 -19.22 -23.00 54.49
N PHE A 516 -19.48 -23.75 53.43
CA PHE A 516 -20.12 -23.30 52.21
C PHE A 516 -21.44 -24.05 51.98
N LEU A 517 -22.31 -23.47 51.15
CA LEU A 517 -23.56 -24.06 50.69
C LEU A 517 -23.41 -24.46 49.21
N THR A 518 -23.79 -25.68 48.85
CA THR A 518 -23.84 -26.13 47.45
C THR A 518 -25.08 -25.60 46.74
N LYS A 519 -25.17 -25.77 45.41
CA LYS A 519 -26.39 -25.50 44.63
C LYS A 519 -27.64 -26.25 45.14
N GLN A 520 -27.43 -27.34 45.88
CA GLN A 520 -28.49 -28.16 46.49
C GLN A 520 -28.77 -27.76 47.95
N ASN A 521 -28.19 -26.65 48.40
CA ASN A 521 -28.22 -26.12 49.76
C ASN A 521 -27.66 -27.08 50.84
N GLU A 522 -26.73 -27.97 50.45
CA GLU A 522 -26.00 -28.81 51.41
C GLU A 522 -24.82 -28.04 52.03
N THR A 523 -24.66 -28.12 53.35
CA THR A 523 -23.50 -27.53 54.03
C THR A 523 -22.27 -28.42 53.88
N ILE A 524 -21.24 -27.89 53.22
CA ILE A 524 -19.92 -28.52 53.06
C ILE A 524 -18.84 -27.72 53.79
N TRP A 525 -17.84 -28.41 54.35
CA TRP A 525 -16.67 -27.77 54.94
C TRP A 525 -15.57 -27.60 53.89
N ILE A 526 -15.08 -26.37 53.72
CA ILE A 526 -14.01 -25.97 52.82
C ILE A 526 -12.82 -25.44 53.63
N SER A 527 -11.64 -26.02 53.43
CA SER A 527 -10.37 -25.41 53.81
C SER A 527 -9.97 -24.44 52.71
N ILE A 528 -10.14 -23.13 52.94
CA ILE A 528 -9.67 -22.06 52.05
C ILE A 528 -8.18 -21.87 52.24
N HIS A 529 -7.43 -21.89 51.15
CA HIS A 529 -6.10 -21.31 51.02
C HIS A 529 -6.19 -20.16 50.01
N SER A 530 -5.84 -18.93 50.37
CA SER A 530 -5.97 -17.80 49.42
C SER A 530 -4.94 -16.70 49.60
N LYS A 531 -4.53 -16.07 48.50
CA LYS A 531 -3.55 -14.97 48.44
C LYS A 531 -4.03 -13.85 47.52
N THR A 532 -3.62 -12.62 47.82
CA THR A 532 -3.64 -11.53 46.84
C THR A 532 -2.59 -11.78 45.76
N ILE A 533 -3.01 -11.67 44.51
CA ILE A 533 -2.18 -11.70 43.30
C ILE A 533 -2.42 -10.41 42.50
N THR A 534 -1.62 -10.19 41.46
CA THR A 534 -1.91 -9.18 40.43
C THR A 534 -2.42 -9.87 39.18
N TYR A 535 -3.57 -9.43 38.67
CA TYR A 535 -4.21 -9.98 37.46
C TYR A 535 -4.74 -8.80 36.63
N GLU A 536 -4.36 -8.72 35.35
CA GLU A 536 -4.71 -7.61 34.45
C GLU A 536 -4.44 -6.21 35.05
N ASN A 537 -3.28 -6.03 35.70
CA ASN A 537 -2.89 -4.82 36.45
C ASN A 537 -3.82 -4.42 37.62
N SER A 538 -4.74 -5.31 38.05
CA SER A 538 -5.61 -5.16 39.21
C SER A 538 -5.20 -6.10 40.35
N TYR A 539 -5.61 -5.81 41.59
CA TYR A 539 -5.55 -6.78 42.68
C TYR A 539 -6.68 -7.81 42.53
N ALA A 540 -6.31 -9.09 42.56
CA ALA A 540 -7.21 -10.22 42.51
C ALA A 540 -6.85 -11.21 43.62
N ILE A 541 -7.76 -12.13 43.92
CA ILE A 541 -7.56 -13.22 44.88
C ILE A 541 -7.45 -14.51 44.11
N ALA A 542 -6.35 -15.22 44.33
CA ALA A 542 -6.20 -16.62 43.96
C ALA A 542 -6.56 -17.48 45.17
N ALA A 543 -7.50 -18.40 45.01
CA ALA A 543 -8.00 -19.28 46.06
C ALA A 543 -7.97 -20.75 45.64
N VAL A 544 -7.44 -21.60 46.52
CA VAL A 544 -7.53 -23.06 46.46
C VAL A 544 -8.48 -23.50 47.57
N LEU A 545 -9.47 -24.30 47.21
CA LEU A 545 -10.63 -24.64 48.03
C LEU A 545 -10.73 -26.16 48.13
N VAL A 546 -10.42 -26.70 49.32
CA VAL A 546 -10.37 -28.16 49.54
C VAL A 546 -11.58 -28.60 50.36
N ASN A 547 -12.41 -29.49 49.80
CA ASN A 547 -13.54 -30.06 50.52
C ASN A 547 -13.07 -31.06 51.59
N ILE A 548 -13.28 -30.72 52.86
CA ILE A 548 -12.91 -31.52 54.04
C ILE A 548 -14.13 -32.13 54.74
N THR A 549 -15.30 -32.12 54.10
CA THR A 549 -16.57 -32.58 54.69
C THR A 549 -16.53 -34.04 55.13
N GLU A 550 -15.95 -34.95 54.33
CA GLU A 550 -15.82 -36.36 54.74
C GLU A 550 -14.85 -36.54 55.92
N ARG A 551 -13.83 -35.69 56.05
CA ARG A 551 -12.97 -35.71 57.25
C ARG A 551 -13.79 -35.33 58.50
N LYS A 552 -14.57 -34.24 58.44
CA LYS A 552 -15.46 -33.83 59.54
C LYS A 552 -16.52 -34.90 59.84
N LYS A 553 -17.15 -35.49 58.83
CA LYS A 553 -18.12 -36.59 58.99
C LYS A 553 -17.50 -37.88 59.55
N MET A 554 -16.21 -38.15 59.30
CA MET A 554 -15.50 -39.27 59.93
C MET A 554 -15.08 -38.98 61.39
N GLU A 555 -14.64 -37.75 61.68
CA GLU A 555 -14.41 -37.28 63.05
C GLU A 555 -15.71 -37.38 63.88
N GLU A 556 -16.86 -37.05 63.29
CA GLU A 556 -18.19 -37.15 63.91
C GLU A 556 -18.70 -38.60 64.06
N LYS A 557 -18.67 -39.43 63.01
CA LYS A 557 -19.13 -40.84 63.07
C LYS A 557 -18.32 -41.70 64.03
N LEU A 558 -17.06 -41.34 64.31
CA LEU A 558 -16.24 -42.00 65.32
C LEU A 558 -16.80 -41.79 66.74
N ARG A 559 -17.46 -40.64 66.98
CA ARG A 559 -18.14 -40.30 68.24
C ARG A 559 -19.45 -41.08 68.42
N GLU A 560 -20.23 -41.25 67.35
CA GLU A 560 -21.52 -41.98 67.37
C GLU A 560 -21.37 -43.51 67.53
N SER A 561 -20.20 -44.07 67.21
CA SER A 561 -19.96 -45.52 67.26
C SER A 561 -19.70 -46.06 68.68
N GLU A 562 -19.62 -45.23 69.73
CA GLU A 562 -19.21 -45.67 71.07
C GLU A 562 -20.29 -46.44 71.87
N GLU A 563 -21.59 -46.25 71.60
CA GLU A 563 -22.65 -46.69 72.52
C GLU A 563 -23.04 -48.18 72.46
N LYS A 564 -22.56 -48.95 71.48
CA LYS A 564 -23.14 -50.28 71.11
C LYS A 564 -22.51 -51.50 71.81
N TYR A 565 -21.98 -51.35 73.02
CA TYR A 565 -20.89 -52.20 73.54
C TYR A 565 -21.24 -53.58 74.14
N SER A 566 -22.50 -53.88 74.45
CA SER A 566 -22.90 -54.96 75.40
C SER A 566 -22.66 -56.43 74.97
N LYS A 567 -21.81 -56.71 73.97
CA LYS A 567 -21.41 -58.07 73.57
C LYS A 567 -19.90 -58.27 73.39
N LEU A 568 -19.07 -57.25 73.64
CA LEU A 568 -17.69 -57.22 73.12
C LEU A 568 -16.59 -57.81 74.04
N PHE A 569 -16.82 -58.08 75.33
CA PHE A 569 -15.74 -58.29 76.31
C PHE A 569 -14.67 -59.34 75.93
N HIS A 570 -15.06 -60.50 75.40
CA HIS A 570 -14.13 -61.58 75.01
C HIS A 570 -13.68 -61.54 73.53
N HIS A 571 -14.26 -60.66 72.71
CA HIS A 571 -13.94 -60.53 71.27
C HIS A 571 -13.48 -59.13 70.86
N SER A 572 -13.37 -58.17 71.78
CA SER A 572 -12.83 -56.84 71.46
C SER A 572 -11.35 -56.95 71.06
N LYS A 573 -10.95 -56.12 70.10
CA LYS A 573 -9.56 -55.92 69.69
C LYS A 573 -8.81 -54.97 70.64
N ASP A 574 -9.51 -54.26 71.51
CA ASP A 574 -8.90 -53.36 72.49
C ASP A 574 -8.15 -54.15 73.56
N LEU A 575 -7.09 -53.57 74.11
CA LEU A 575 -6.28 -54.20 75.14
C LEU A 575 -6.90 -53.87 76.51
N ILE A 576 -7.72 -54.77 77.05
CA ILE A 576 -8.48 -54.53 78.27
C ILE A 576 -7.73 -55.11 79.48
N VAL A 577 -7.48 -54.28 80.48
CA VAL A 577 -6.83 -54.64 81.75
C VAL A 577 -7.73 -54.24 82.91
N LEU A 578 -8.03 -55.16 83.82
CA LEU A 578 -8.73 -54.90 85.07
C LEU A 578 -7.73 -54.83 86.22
N ILE A 579 -7.85 -53.81 87.06
CA ILE A 579 -6.92 -53.49 88.15
C ILE A 579 -7.69 -53.38 89.47
N ASP A 580 -7.11 -53.87 90.57
CA ASP A 580 -7.68 -53.82 91.90
C ASP A 580 -7.38 -52.50 92.65
N ASN A 581 -7.97 -52.34 93.82
CA ASN A 581 -7.75 -51.20 94.73
C ASN A 581 -6.34 -51.16 95.37
N HIS A 582 -5.46 -52.08 95.00
CA HIS A 582 -4.04 -52.12 95.36
C HIS A 582 -3.12 -51.94 94.14
N MET A 583 -3.68 -51.42 93.03
CA MET A 583 -2.98 -51.12 91.77
C MET A 583 -2.35 -52.36 91.09
N LYS A 584 -2.90 -53.55 91.33
CA LYS A 584 -2.47 -54.81 90.72
C LYS A 584 -3.47 -55.29 89.68
N ILE A 585 -2.96 -55.87 88.60
CA ILE A 585 -3.79 -56.44 87.53
C ILE A 585 -4.55 -57.65 88.08
N LEU A 586 -5.87 -57.55 88.12
CA LEU A 586 -6.79 -58.61 88.51
C LEU A 586 -7.07 -59.56 87.33
N ASP A 587 -7.30 -58.99 86.14
CA ASP A 587 -7.59 -59.73 84.91
C ASP A 587 -7.10 -58.93 83.69
N ILE A 588 -6.94 -59.58 82.55
CA ILE A 588 -6.43 -59.02 81.30
C ILE A 588 -6.91 -59.88 80.11
N ASN A 589 -7.42 -59.24 79.05
CA ASN A 589 -7.98 -59.96 77.90
C ASN A 589 -6.89 -60.54 76.95
N GLN A 590 -7.31 -61.44 76.06
CA GLN A 590 -6.38 -62.19 75.21
C GLN A 590 -5.54 -61.30 74.27
N PRO A 591 -6.10 -60.30 73.56
CA PRO A 591 -5.29 -59.39 72.72
C PRO A 591 -4.29 -58.55 73.52
N ALA A 592 -4.61 -58.16 74.76
CA ALA A 592 -3.66 -57.48 75.64
C ALA A 592 -2.46 -58.37 76.00
N LEU A 593 -2.67 -59.65 76.31
CA LEU A 593 -1.59 -60.60 76.55
C LEU A 593 -0.66 -60.74 75.34
N GLU A 594 -1.25 -60.86 74.15
CA GLU A 594 -0.53 -60.97 72.88
C GLU A 594 0.27 -59.70 72.56
N LYS A 595 -0.34 -58.51 72.65
CA LYS A 595 0.30 -57.23 72.32
C LYS A 595 1.38 -56.81 73.32
N PHE A 596 1.18 -57.05 74.62
CA PHE A 596 2.19 -56.75 75.64
C PHE A 596 3.28 -57.82 75.77
N GLN A 597 3.13 -58.97 75.10
CA GLN A 597 4.08 -60.10 75.08
C GLN A 597 4.28 -60.80 76.45
N TYR A 598 3.29 -60.74 77.34
CA TYR A 598 3.33 -61.42 78.65
C TYR A 598 2.33 -62.58 78.72
N THR A 599 2.65 -63.58 79.53
CA THR A 599 1.68 -64.64 79.86
C THR A 599 0.73 -64.20 80.98
N ARG A 600 -0.49 -64.76 81.01
CA ARG A 600 -1.50 -64.44 82.03
C ARG A 600 -1.03 -64.68 83.48
N ARG A 601 -0.10 -65.62 83.68
CA ARG A 601 0.53 -65.90 84.99
C ARG A 601 1.57 -64.87 85.43
N GLU A 602 2.13 -64.08 84.51
CA GLU A 602 3.13 -63.05 84.82
C GLU A 602 2.49 -61.70 85.15
N LEU A 603 1.33 -61.37 84.56
CA LEU A 603 0.65 -60.10 84.82
C LEU A 603 -0.38 -60.16 85.96
N VAL A 604 -1.14 -61.25 86.12
CA VAL A 604 -2.16 -61.31 87.18
C VAL A 604 -1.51 -61.29 88.58
N LYS A 605 -1.94 -60.35 89.42
CA LYS A 605 -1.36 -59.90 90.71
C LYS A 605 -0.08 -59.04 90.64
N SER A 606 0.45 -58.78 89.45
CA SER A 606 1.56 -57.84 89.24
C SER A 606 1.05 -56.39 89.11
N PRO A 607 1.87 -55.37 89.43
CA PRO A 607 1.44 -53.98 89.34
C PRO A 607 1.27 -53.54 87.88
N TYR A 608 0.25 -52.72 87.59
CA TYR A 608 -0.03 -52.24 86.23
C TYR A 608 1.13 -51.42 85.63
N SER A 609 1.98 -50.84 86.48
CA SER A 609 3.13 -50.02 86.11
C SER A 609 4.21 -50.75 85.30
N LEU A 610 4.11 -52.07 85.12
CA LEU A 610 4.94 -52.84 84.19
C LEU A 610 4.66 -52.52 82.72
N LEU A 611 3.42 -52.09 82.40
CA LEU A 611 2.96 -51.85 81.03
C LEU A 611 3.37 -50.47 80.47
N PHE A 612 4.04 -49.64 81.28
CA PHE A 612 4.35 -48.23 80.99
C PHE A 612 5.78 -47.85 81.41
N PRO A 613 6.44 -46.91 80.72
CA PRO A 613 7.72 -46.37 81.16
C PRO A 613 7.51 -45.36 82.31
N LYS A 614 8.53 -45.19 83.17
CA LYS A 614 8.41 -44.47 84.46
C LYS A 614 7.95 -43.01 84.36
N ASN A 615 8.18 -42.35 83.23
CA ASN A 615 7.74 -40.98 82.97
C ASN A 615 6.21 -40.85 82.82
N GLU A 616 5.55 -41.86 82.26
CA GLU A 616 4.09 -41.85 82.06
C GLU A 616 3.31 -42.17 83.34
N LEU A 617 3.93 -42.89 84.29
CA LEU A 617 3.26 -43.31 85.53
C LEU A 617 2.69 -42.14 86.33
N VAL A 618 3.43 -41.03 86.43
CA VAL A 618 2.99 -39.82 87.16
C VAL A 618 1.73 -39.21 86.53
N ASN A 619 1.64 -39.22 85.19
CA ASN A 619 0.46 -38.76 84.45
C ASN A 619 -0.73 -39.71 84.70
N ILE A 620 -0.50 -41.02 84.58
CA ILE A 620 -1.52 -42.05 84.80
C ILE A 620 -2.04 -42.05 86.25
N GLU A 621 -1.19 -41.93 87.26
CA GLU A 621 -1.57 -41.87 88.68
C GLU A 621 -2.36 -40.60 89.02
N SER A 622 -1.95 -39.46 88.47
CA SER A 622 -2.70 -38.19 88.56
C SER A 622 -4.11 -38.35 87.98
N LYS A 623 -4.21 -38.93 86.77
CA LYS A 623 -5.49 -39.21 86.12
C LYS A 623 -6.36 -40.18 86.93
N ILE A 624 -5.82 -41.30 87.41
CA ILE A 624 -6.58 -42.25 88.26
C ILE A 624 -7.14 -41.57 89.52
N THR A 625 -6.40 -40.65 90.12
CA THR A 625 -6.86 -39.88 91.29
C THR A 625 -8.04 -38.98 90.93
N GLU A 626 -8.02 -38.37 89.74
CA GLU A 626 -9.04 -37.45 89.21
C GLU A 626 -10.39 -38.14 88.93
N ILE A 627 -10.40 -39.44 88.59
CA ILE A 627 -11.60 -40.27 88.36
C ILE A 627 -12.58 -40.21 89.54
N SER A 628 -12.06 -40.10 90.77
CA SER A 628 -12.87 -40.00 91.98
C SER A 628 -13.75 -38.73 92.07
N ARG A 629 -13.54 -37.76 91.17
CA ARG A 629 -14.21 -36.45 91.14
C ARG A 629 -14.95 -36.17 89.83
N LYS A 630 -14.48 -36.71 88.71
CA LYS A 630 -15.10 -36.56 87.38
C LYS A 630 -14.83 -37.81 86.53
N PRO A 631 -15.80 -38.33 85.74
CA PRO A 631 -15.47 -39.32 84.71
C PRO A 631 -14.44 -38.73 83.75
N LEU A 632 -13.41 -39.52 83.42
CA LEU A 632 -12.30 -39.07 82.60
C LEU A 632 -12.48 -39.43 81.13
N GLU A 633 -12.17 -38.46 80.28
CA GLU A 633 -11.97 -38.65 78.85
C GLU A 633 -10.67 -39.41 78.59
N HIS A 634 -10.53 -39.92 77.37
CA HIS A 634 -9.38 -40.69 76.90
C HIS A 634 -8.12 -39.81 76.79
N PHE A 635 -6.94 -40.40 77.05
CA PHE A 635 -5.66 -39.69 77.00
C PHE A 635 -4.54 -40.54 76.40
N GLU A 636 -3.63 -39.90 75.66
CA GLU A 636 -2.44 -40.57 75.12
C GLU A 636 -1.36 -40.78 76.19
N VAL A 637 -0.66 -41.91 76.09
CA VAL A 637 0.60 -42.22 76.77
C VAL A 637 1.52 -43.03 75.85
N VAL A 638 2.75 -43.30 76.30
CA VAL A 638 3.60 -44.34 75.71
C VAL A 638 3.42 -45.65 76.49
N ALA A 639 3.01 -46.72 75.82
CA ALA A 639 2.93 -48.07 76.37
C ALA A 639 4.21 -48.88 76.06
N LYS A 640 4.49 -49.91 76.86
CA LYS A 640 5.74 -50.70 76.80
C LYS A 640 5.47 -52.21 76.84
N THR A 641 6.07 -52.98 75.93
CA THR A 641 6.00 -54.46 75.93
C THR A 641 7.08 -55.10 76.83
N LYS A 642 6.98 -56.42 77.06
CA LYS A 642 7.95 -57.22 77.82
C LYS A 642 9.39 -57.09 77.32
N GLU A 643 9.60 -57.04 76.00
CA GLU A 643 10.91 -56.84 75.36
C GLU A 643 11.41 -55.40 75.46
N GLY A 644 10.55 -54.47 75.89
CA GLY A 644 10.87 -53.06 76.06
C GLY A 644 10.55 -52.17 74.86
N HIS A 645 9.95 -52.73 73.80
CA HIS A 645 9.42 -51.94 72.68
C HIS A 645 8.37 -50.95 73.18
N LEU A 646 8.53 -49.68 72.77
CA LEU A 646 7.61 -48.59 73.09
C LEU A 646 6.64 -48.36 71.93
N PHE A 647 5.36 -48.14 72.22
CA PHE A 647 4.36 -47.77 71.23
C PHE A 647 3.41 -46.68 71.77
N PRO A 648 2.96 -45.73 70.94
CA PRO A 648 1.94 -44.76 71.35
C PRO A 648 0.62 -45.48 71.58
N ALA A 649 -0.02 -45.20 72.70
CA ALA A 649 -1.29 -45.80 73.07
C ALA A 649 -2.24 -44.77 73.68
N GLU A 650 -3.52 -44.88 73.32
CA GLU A 650 -4.60 -44.14 73.97
C GLU A 650 -5.17 -44.99 75.11
N ILE A 651 -5.46 -44.38 76.26
CA ILE A 651 -6.06 -45.03 77.42
C ILE A 651 -7.35 -44.34 77.81
N ARG A 652 -8.41 -45.14 77.95
CA ARG A 652 -9.63 -44.79 78.70
C ARG A 652 -9.61 -45.54 80.03
N VAL A 653 -9.86 -44.84 81.13
CA VAL A 653 -9.87 -45.43 82.48
C VAL A 653 -11.26 -45.29 83.10
N THR A 654 -11.88 -46.42 83.43
CA THR A 654 -13.28 -46.49 83.91
C THR A 654 -13.34 -47.18 85.28
N PRO A 655 -13.97 -46.59 86.31
CA PRO A 655 -14.21 -47.27 87.58
C PRO A 655 -15.36 -48.28 87.43
N LEU A 656 -15.18 -49.49 87.96
CA LEU A 656 -16.20 -50.55 87.97
C LEU A 656 -16.56 -50.92 89.41
N TYR A 657 -17.85 -50.82 89.76
CA TYR A 657 -18.36 -51.17 91.08
C TYR A 657 -19.03 -52.54 91.03
N ILE A 658 -18.39 -53.56 91.61
CA ILE A 658 -18.87 -54.94 91.64
C ILE A 658 -19.09 -55.36 93.09
N GLY A 659 -20.34 -55.24 93.55
CA GLY A 659 -20.70 -55.41 94.96
C GLY A 659 -20.00 -54.35 95.83
N GLN A 660 -19.33 -54.78 96.91
CA GLN A 660 -18.53 -53.89 97.76
C GLN A 660 -17.12 -53.60 97.22
N LYS A 661 -16.75 -54.07 96.01
CA LYS A 661 -15.41 -53.86 95.44
C LYS A 661 -15.44 -52.82 94.33
N THR A 662 -14.58 -51.81 94.46
CA THR A 662 -14.22 -50.92 93.36
C THR A 662 -13.01 -51.51 92.64
N LEU A 663 -13.12 -51.68 91.32
CA LEU A 663 -12.04 -52.03 90.41
C LEU A 663 -11.84 -50.86 89.43
N ILE A 664 -10.72 -50.82 88.72
CA ILE A 664 -10.53 -49.88 87.61
C ILE A 664 -10.19 -50.65 86.34
N GLN A 665 -10.89 -50.33 85.26
CA GLN A 665 -10.68 -50.88 83.93
C GLN A 665 -9.86 -49.89 83.11
N PHE A 666 -8.72 -50.34 82.59
CA PHE A 666 -8.05 -49.68 81.47
C PHE A 666 -8.55 -50.31 80.17
N ILE A 667 -8.90 -49.47 79.21
CA ILE A 667 -9.04 -49.85 77.80
C ILE A 667 -7.89 -49.14 77.09
N ILE A 668 -6.90 -49.89 76.63
CA ILE A 668 -5.67 -49.39 76.00
C ILE A 668 -5.76 -49.69 74.50
N ARG A 669 -5.53 -48.70 73.64
CA ARG A 669 -5.64 -48.79 72.18
C ARG A 669 -4.33 -48.39 71.53
N ASP A 670 -3.75 -49.27 70.70
CA ASP A 670 -2.56 -48.95 69.90
C ASP A 670 -2.95 -48.00 68.74
N ILE A 671 -2.35 -46.81 68.72
CA ILE A 671 -2.63 -45.77 67.71
C ILE A 671 -1.49 -45.63 66.67
N SER A 672 -0.52 -46.56 66.65
CA SER A 672 0.65 -46.50 65.77
C SER A 672 0.29 -46.45 64.28
N THR A 673 -0.68 -47.26 63.85
CA THR A 673 -1.18 -47.28 62.46
C THR A 673 -1.96 -46.02 62.12
N GLN A 674 -2.77 -45.52 63.06
CA GLN A 674 -3.57 -44.32 62.91
C GLN A 674 -2.68 -43.07 62.76
N LYS A 675 -1.67 -42.89 63.62
CA LYS A 675 -0.72 -41.77 63.49
C LYS A 675 0.08 -41.82 62.18
N LYS A 676 0.48 -43.00 61.71
CA LYS A 676 1.15 -43.14 60.41
C LYS A 676 0.24 -42.77 59.23
N ALA A 677 -1.00 -43.26 59.20
CA ALA A 677 -1.95 -42.95 58.15
C ALA A 677 -2.40 -41.47 58.14
N ILE A 678 -2.48 -40.83 59.31
CA ILE A 678 -2.74 -39.39 59.44
C ILE A 678 -1.57 -38.58 58.85
N GLN A 679 -0.32 -38.95 59.16
CA GLN A 679 0.86 -38.27 58.61
C GLN A 679 0.94 -38.43 57.09
N GLU A 680 0.84 -39.66 56.56
CA GLU A 680 0.90 -39.92 55.12
C GLU A 680 -0.18 -39.17 54.33
N LYS A 681 -1.37 -38.98 54.92
CA LYS A 681 -2.44 -38.18 54.31
C LYS A 681 -2.20 -36.67 54.43
N ALA A 682 -1.61 -36.19 55.52
CA ALA A 682 -1.23 -34.79 55.69
C ALA A 682 -0.15 -34.37 54.69
N ASP A 683 0.93 -35.16 54.58
CA ASP A 683 2.03 -34.94 53.65
C ASP A 683 1.53 -34.89 52.19
N HIS A 684 0.58 -35.76 51.84
CA HIS A 684 -0.03 -35.78 50.50
C HIS A 684 -0.86 -34.52 50.20
N ILE A 685 -1.63 -34.01 51.17
CA ILE A 685 -2.42 -32.77 51.02
C ILE A 685 -1.51 -31.55 50.90
N GLU A 686 -0.42 -31.48 51.67
CA GLU A 686 0.56 -30.39 51.59
C GLU A 686 1.26 -30.37 50.22
N ASN A 687 1.64 -31.54 49.69
CA ASN A 687 2.22 -31.68 48.36
C ASN A 687 1.27 -31.19 47.23
N LEU A 688 -0.04 -31.54 47.31
CA LEU A 688 -1.06 -31.08 46.36
C LEU A 688 -1.32 -29.56 46.46
N THR A 689 -1.32 -29.04 47.69
CA THR A 689 -1.45 -27.59 47.94
C THR A 689 -0.28 -26.84 47.30
N PHE A 690 0.96 -27.29 47.50
CA PHE A 690 2.14 -26.66 46.93
C PHE A 690 2.09 -26.58 45.40
N LEU A 691 1.65 -27.64 44.72
CA LEU A 691 1.54 -27.66 43.24
C LEU A 691 0.41 -26.74 42.73
N SER A 692 -0.69 -26.62 43.48
CA SER A 692 -1.81 -25.73 43.14
C SER A 692 -1.45 -24.26 43.34
N ASP A 693 -0.88 -23.91 44.50
CA ASP A 693 -0.31 -22.59 44.80
C ASP A 693 0.75 -22.18 43.75
N SER A 694 1.58 -23.14 43.33
CA SER A 694 2.65 -22.88 42.35
C SER A 694 2.10 -22.58 40.95
N ALA A 695 1.07 -23.31 40.50
CA ALA A 695 0.40 -23.04 39.24
C ALA A 695 -0.30 -21.66 39.23
N LEU A 696 -0.99 -21.31 40.32
CA LEU A 696 -1.62 -20.00 40.50
C LEU A 696 -0.61 -18.84 40.50
N GLU A 697 0.52 -19.00 41.17
CA GLU A 697 1.60 -18.00 41.17
C GLU A 697 2.29 -17.92 39.80
N PHE A 698 2.37 -19.00 39.02
CA PHE A 698 2.81 -18.94 37.60
C PHE A 698 1.82 -18.20 36.70
N LEU A 699 0.50 -18.39 36.87
CA LEU A 699 -0.54 -17.68 36.11
C LEU A 699 -0.58 -16.15 36.36
N SER A 700 -0.01 -15.70 37.48
CA SER A 700 -0.11 -14.32 37.97
C SER A 700 1.23 -13.61 38.14
N LEU A 701 2.32 -14.21 37.65
CA LEU A 701 3.63 -13.57 37.56
C LEU A 701 3.64 -12.51 36.44
N PRO A 702 3.90 -11.23 36.73
CA PRO A 702 4.14 -10.25 35.68
C PRO A 702 5.39 -10.62 34.89
N TYR A 703 5.24 -10.67 33.57
CA TYR A 703 6.25 -10.87 32.52
C TYR A 703 7.65 -10.28 32.80
N GLU A 704 7.70 -9.10 33.42
CA GLU A 704 8.94 -8.36 33.73
C GLU A 704 9.76 -8.99 34.87
N LYS A 705 9.18 -9.89 35.67
CA LYS A 705 9.87 -10.56 36.77
C LYS A 705 10.66 -11.77 36.27
N ASN A 706 11.85 -11.98 36.83
CA ASN A 706 12.70 -13.12 36.50
C ASN A 706 12.08 -14.45 36.95
N ILE A 707 11.33 -15.09 36.05
CA ILE A 707 10.66 -16.38 36.28
C ILE A 707 11.63 -17.48 36.74
N TYR A 708 12.88 -17.48 36.28
CA TYR A 708 13.91 -18.41 36.74
C TYR A 708 14.32 -18.19 38.21
N GLU A 709 14.21 -16.97 38.73
CA GLU A 709 14.43 -16.67 40.15
C GLU A 709 13.29 -17.15 41.04
N TYR A 710 12.04 -17.01 40.56
CA TYR A 710 10.87 -17.59 41.22
C TYR A 710 10.97 -19.13 41.28
N ILE A 711 11.30 -19.77 40.16
CA ILE A 711 11.57 -21.22 40.08
C ILE A 711 12.65 -21.63 41.10
N GLY A 712 13.76 -20.91 41.17
CA GLY A 712 14.84 -21.18 42.13
C GLY A 712 14.41 -21.07 43.59
N LYS A 713 13.55 -20.09 43.92
CA LYS A 713 13.01 -19.88 45.27
C LYS A 713 12.04 -21.00 45.69
N LYS A 714 11.15 -21.43 44.79
CA LYS A 714 10.18 -22.51 45.06
C LYS A 714 10.86 -23.86 45.27
N ILE A 715 11.81 -24.24 44.43
CA ILE A 715 12.53 -25.51 44.60
C ILE A 715 13.40 -25.47 45.88
N TYR A 716 13.87 -24.29 46.31
CA TYR A 716 14.62 -24.15 47.58
C TYR A 716 13.74 -24.40 48.82
N GLN A 717 12.43 -24.10 48.75
CA GLN A 717 11.46 -24.46 49.79
C GLN A 717 11.22 -25.98 49.84
N LEU A 718 11.23 -26.66 48.69
CA LEU A 718 11.11 -28.12 48.61
C LEU A 718 12.37 -28.87 49.06
N VAL A 719 13.55 -28.26 48.86
CA VAL A 719 14.85 -28.88 49.12
C VAL A 719 15.66 -28.00 50.08
N ASN A 720 15.27 -28.04 51.35
CA ASN A 720 15.99 -27.39 52.45
C ASN A 720 17.48 -27.77 52.50
N ASP A 721 18.32 -26.85 53.00
CA ASP A 721 19.78 -26.98 53.07
C ASP A 721 20.50 -27.28 51.74
N SER A 722 19.90 -26.94 50.61
CA SER A 722 20.54 -26.99 49.29
C SER A 722 21.12 -25.64 48.84
N PHE A 723 21.83 -25.67 47.70
CA PHE A 723 22.03 -24.51 46.84
C PHE A 723 21.40 -24.82 45.48
N ILE A 724 20.72 -23.85 44.88
CA ILE A 724 20.01 -24.06 43.62
C ILE A 724 20.50 -23.05 42.60
N ALA A 725 20.94 -23.53 41.45
CA ALA A 725 21.24 -22.72 40.27
C ALA A 725 20.20 -22.99 39.18
N VAL A 726 19.67 -21.93 38.58
CA VAL A 726 18.70 -22.02 37.48
C VAL A 726 19.27 -21.26 36.28
N ALA A 727 19.36 -21.94 35.14
CA ALA A 727 19.97 -21.39 33.92
C ALA A 727 19.03 -21.53 32.73
N SER A 728 18.95 -20.48 31.90
CA SER A 728 18.31 -20.55 30.57
C SER A 728 19.27 -21.20 29.58
N TYR A 729 18.73 -21.97 28.63
CA TYR A 729 19.52 -22.53 27.53
C TYR A 729 19.57 -21.56 26.33
N ASP A 730 20.73 -21.42 25.73
CA ASP A 730 20.98 -20.74 24.47
C ASP A 730 21.30 -21.80 23.41
N ALA A 731 20.43 -21.87 22.39
CA ALA A 731 20.53 -22.88 21.33
C ALA A 731 21.56 -22.52 20.24
N GLU A 732 21.79 -21.23 19.97
CA GLU A 732 22.75 -20.77 18.96
C GLU A 732 24.19 -21.05 19.42
N ASN A 733 24.45 -20.87 20.72
CA ASN A 733 25.78 -20.99 21.32
C ASN A 733 26.01 -22.31 22.12
N GLU A 734 25.05 -23.25 22.11
CA GLU A 734 25.02 -24.48 22.94
C GLU A 734 25.28 -24.27 24.45
N ASN A 735 24.93 -23.09 24.98
CA ASN A 735 25.41 -22.59 26.27
C ASN A 735 24.31 -22.41 27.31
N TYR A 736 24.69 -22.49 28.59
CA TYR A 736 23.78 -22.33 29.73
C TYR A 736 24.07 -21.02 30.46
N LEU A 737 23.16 -20.05 30.36
CA LEU A 737 23.26 -18.75 31.00
C LEU A 737 22.57 -18.79 32.37
N VAL A 738 23.32 -18.61 33.46
CA VAL A 738 22.75 -18.63 34.82
C VAL A 738 21.86 -17.41 35.06
N ARG A 739 20.57 -17.66 35.27
CA ARG A 739 19.53 -16.63 35.50
C ARG A 739 19.20 -16.42 36.97
N SER A 740 19.46 -17.40 37.83
CA SER A 740 19.29 -17.27 39.28
C SER A 740 20.16 -18.24 40.07
N ILE A 741 20.52 -17.85 41.30
CA ILE A 741 21.13 -18.70 42.32
C ILE A 741 20.47 -18.43 43.69
N VAL A 742 20.05 -19.49 44.38
CA VAL A 742 19.33 -19.44 45.67
C VAL A 742 20.03 -20.34 46.71
N GLY A 743 19.85 -20.03 48.01
CA GLY A 743 20.41 -20.78 49.15
C GLY A 743 21.86 -20.42 49.56
N LEU A 744 22.56 -19.60 48.76
CA LEU A 744 23.99 -19.32 48.94
C LEU A 744 24.33 -18.21 49.96
N GLY A 745 23.37 -17.33 50.30
CA GLY A 745 23.47 -16.34 51.38
C GLY A 745 24.77 -15.51 51.36
N LYS A 746 25.45 -15.39 52.52
CA LYS A 746 26.75 -14.68 52.62
C LYS A 746 27.84 -15.28 51.73
N GLY A 747 27.74 -16.56 51.35
CA GLY A 747 28.71 -17.25 50.50
C GLY A 747 28.82 -16.65 49.10
N LEU A 748 27.75 -16.08 48.55
CA LEU A 748 27.74 -15.54 47.18
C LEU A 748 28.76 -14.40 47.02
N LYS A 749 28.80 -13.45 47.97
CA LYS A 749 29.82 -12.38 48.00
C LYS A 749 31.26 -12.91 48.11
N THR A 750 31.47 -14.06 48.76
CA THR A 750 32.77 -14.72 48.85
C THR A 750 33.15 -15.39 47.52
N ILE A 751 32.21 -16.00 46.81
CA ILE A 751 32.48 -16.58 45.49
C ILE A 751 32.81 -15.47 44.47
N VAL A 752 32.09 -14.33 44.49
CA VAL A 752 32.42 -13.18 43.62
C VAL A 752 33.85 -12.67 43.88
N LYS A 753 34.32 -12.67 45.14
CA LYS A 753 35.73 -12.37 45.46
C LYS A 753 36.74 -13.42 44.96
N VAL A 754 36.33 -14.66 44.75
CA VAL A 754 37.18 -15.77 44.29
C VAL A 754 37.19 -15.91 42.77
N LEU A 755 36.09 -15.57 42.08
CA LEU A 755 35.96 -15.61 40.62
C LEU A 755 36.20 -14.27 39.93
N GLY A 756 36.14 -13.15 40.65
CA GLY A 756 36.28 -11.80 40.10
C GLY A 756 35.08 -11.30 39.29
N LYS A 757 34.00 -12.09 39.21
CA LYS A 757 32.75 -11.80 38.50
C LYS A 757 31.55 -12.34 39.31
N ASP A 758 30.35 -11.82 39.04
CA ASP A 758 29.12 -12.46 39.54
C ASP A 758 28.92 -13.82 38.87
N LEU A 759 28.23 -14.73 39.57
CA LEU A 759 27.79 -16.01 39.02
C LEU A 759 26.50 -15.86 38.20
N VAL A 760 25.61 -14.92 38.58
CA VAL A 760 24.41 -14.63 37.80
C VAL A 760 24.84 -13.84 36.56
N GLY A 761 24.43 -14.31 35.39
CA GLY A 761 24.93 -13.82 34.10
C GLY A 761 26.18 -14.53 33.56
N MET A 762 26.75 -15.53 34.25
CA MET A 762 27.77 -16.40 33.65
C MET A 762 27.16 -17.41 32.69
N THR A 763 27.82 -17.60 31.55
CA THR A 763 27.58 -18.67 30.59
C THR A 763 28.49 -19.87 30.88
N PHE A 764 27.94 -21.08 30.91
CA PHE A 764 28.68 -22.34 31.06
C PHE A 764 28.52 -23.23 29.83
N HIS A 765 29.61 -23.88 29.42
CA HIS A 765 29.66 -24.68 28.19
C HIS A 765 29.35 -26.16 28.46
N LYS A 766 28.36 -26.71 27.73
CA LYS A 766 28.07 -28.15 27.52
C LYS A 766 28.37 -29.09 28.72
N VAL A 767 27.46 -29.11 29.70
CA VAL A 767 27.54 -29.92 30.93
C VAL A 767 27.73 -31.43 30.65
N PRO A 768 28.68 -32.12 31.31
CA PRO A 768 28.83 -33.57 31.14
C PRO A 768 27.57 -34.36 31.52
N GLY A 769 27.06 -35.16 30.58
CA GLY A 769 25.80 -35.93 30.72
C GLY A 769 24.59 -35.34 29.99
N ALA A 770 24.73 -34.20 29.30
CA ALA A 770 23.64 -33.47 28.63
C ALA A 770 22.73 -34.31 27.70
N GLU A 771 23.22 -35.39 27.10
CA GLU A 771 22.41 -36.29 26.27
C GLU A 771 21.25 -36.94 27.05
N GLN A 772 21.45 -37.25 28.32
CA GLN A 772 20.40 -37.81 29.19
C GLN A 772 19.41 -36.74 29.68
N ILE A 773 19.81 -35.47 29.64
CA ILE A 773 19.06 -34.31 30.14
C ILE A 773 17.91 -33.91 29.19
N ARG A 774 17.89 -34.39 27.94
CA ARG A 774 16.78 -34.18 26.98
C ARG A 774 15.47 -34.91 27.33
N LYS A 775 15.42 -35.72 28.41
CA LYS A 775 14.19 -36.34 28.90
C LYS A 775 13.43 -35.39 29.84
N PRO A 776 12.17 -35.03 29.57
CA PRO A 776 11.48 -33.96 30.29
C PRO A 776 11.25 -34.29 31.77
N GLY A 777 11.42 -33.28 32.62
CA GLY A 777 10.96 -33.25 34.01
C GLY A 777 11.62 -34.20 35.00
N LYS A 778 12.48 -35.14 34.57
CA LYS A 778 13.10 -36.12 35.47
C LYS A 778 14.31 -35.57 36.21
N LEU A 779 14.47 -35.99 37.46
CA LEU A 779 15.52 -35.53 38.36
C LEU A 779 16.68 -36.53 38.40
N LEU A 780 17.72 -36.25 37.61
CA LEU A 780 18.89 -37.12 37.46
C LEU A 780 19.93 -36.82 38.55
N LYS A 781 20.47 -37.85 39.20
CA LYS A 781 21.65 -37.69 40.08
C LYS A 781 22.90 -37.49 39.22
N VAL A 782 23.70 -36.49 39.56
CA VAL A 782 24.96 -36.20 38.88
C VAL A 782 26.01 -37.26 39.20
N THR A 783 26.65 -37.80 38.17
CA THR A 783 27.82 -38.67 38.28
C THR A 783 29.09 -37.87 38.01
N GLY A 784 30.05 -37.91 38.95
CA GLY A 784 31.36 -37.26 38.82
C GLY A 784 31.67 -36.21 39.89
N ASN A 785 32.61 -35.32 39.57
CA ASN A 785 33.15 -34.30 40.46
C ASN A 785 32.75 -32.90 39.97
N LEU A 786 32.36 -32.00 40.88
CA LEU A 786 32.10 -30.58 40.56
C LEU A 786 33.29 -29.94 39.81
N ALA A 787 34.52 -30.33 40.15
CA ALA A 787 35.73 -29.83 39.50
C ALA A 787 35.98 -30.39 38.09
N SER A 788 35.34 -31.48 37.66
CA SER A 788 35.35 -31.95 36.27
C SER A 788 34.14 -31.47 35.46
N TRP A 789 33.14 -30.90 36.12
CA TRP A 789 32.01 -30.23 35.47
C TRP A 789 32.36 -28.79 35.07
N MET A 790 32.95 -28.03 35.99
CA MET A 790 33.27 -26.61 35.75
C MET A 790 34.61 -26.42 35.02
N GLU A 791 35.37 -27.48 34.73
CA GLU A 791 36.79 -27.42 34.31
C GLU A 791 37.08 -26.53 33.09
N ARG A 792 36.13 -26.44 32.15
CA ARG A 792 36.26 -25.65 30.92
C ARG A 792 36.11 -24.15 31.15
N ASP A 793 35.34 -23.75 32.18
CA ASP A 793 34.95 -22.37 32.46
C ASP A 793 35.59 -21.82 33.77
N ILE A 794 35.98 -22.70 34.69
CA ILE A 794 36.59 -22.39 36.00
C ILE A 794 37.70 -23.42 36.29
N PRO A 795 38.95 -22.98 36.55
CA PRO A 795 40.08 -23.89 36.78
C PRO A 795 39.85 -24.91 37.91
N ARG A 796 40.23 -26.19 37.67
CA ARG A 796 40.09 -27.31 38.63
C ARG A 796 40.42 -26.96 40.08
N LYS A 797 41.51 -26.22 40.33
CA LYS A 797 41.93 -25.80 41.69
C LYS A 797 40.85 -24.94 42.38
N THR A 798 40.30 -23.96 41.66
CA THR A 798 39.24 -23.07 42.13
C THR A 798 37.96 -23.85 42.36
N SER A 799 37.57 -24.72 41.43
CA SER A 799 36.36 -25.55 41.53
C SER A 799 36.42 -26.55 42.70
N PHE A 800 37.61 -27.09 43.01
CA PHE A 800 37.81 -27.97 44.18
C PHE A 800 37.78 -27.17 45.50
N ALA A 801 38.36 -25.97 45.52
CA ALA A 801 38.25 -25.06 46.66
C ALA A 801 36.78 -24.65 46.91
N LEU A 802 36.01 -24.35 45.86
CA LEU A 802 34.58 -24.07 45.94
C LEU A 802 33.78 -25.27 46.47
N LYS A 803 33.98 -26.50 45.97
CA LYS A 803 33.30 -27.69 46.51
C LYS A 803 33.56 -27.84 48.02
N LYS A 804 34.83 -27.70 48.44
CA LYS A 804 35.22 -27.84 49.86
C LYS A 804 34.71 -26.70 50.74
N MET A 805 34.69 -25.46 50.25
CA MET A 805 34.23 -24.28 51.00
C MET A 805 32.70 -24.23 51.15
N LEU A 806 31.96 -24.75 50.16
CA LEU A 806 30.48 -24.77 50.17
C LEU A 806 29.90 -26.04 50.82
N GLY A 807 30.72 -27.04 51.12
CA GLY A 807 30.27 -28.29 51.75
C GLY A 807 29.35 -29.14 50.86
N ILE A 808 29.42 -28.94 49.54
CA ILE A 808 28.62 -29.68 48.55
C ILE A 808 29.10 -31.13 48.52
N ASP A 809 28.16 -32.07 48.54
CA ASP A 809 28.43 -33.51 48.56
C ASP A 809 27.92 -34.14 47.26
N ASP A 810 26.59 -34.19 47.13
CA ASP A 810 25.81 -34.62 45.97
C ASP A 810 25.29 -33.45 45.14
N ALA A 811 24.97 -33.72 43.87
CA ALA A 811 24.21 -32.82 43.00
C ALA A 811 23.15 -33.58 42.20
N TYR A 812 22.06 -32.89 41.87
CA TYR A 812 20.97 -33.35 41.03
C TYR A 812 20.70 -32.31 39.93
N ILE A 813 20.26 -32.77 38.76
CA ILE A 813 19.94 -31.91 37.61
C ILE A 813 18.60 -32.33 37.00
N SER A 814 17.81 -31.35 36.60
CA SER A 814 16.58 -31.55 35.81
C SER A 814 16.42 -30.42 34.80
N SER A 815 15.61 -30.66 33.78
CA SER A 815 15.52 -29.82 32.58
C SER A 815 14.12 -29.30 32.33
N PHE A 816 14.05 -28.04 31.92
CA PHE A 816 12.81 -27.43 31.45
C PHE A 816 12.66 -27.77 29.97
N VAL A 817 11.89 -28.83 29.67
CA VAL A 817 11.73 -29.35 28.31
C VAL A 817 10.25 -29.46 27.98
N TYR A 818 9.86 -28.88 26.85
CA TYR A 818 8.50 -28.97 26.31
C TYR A 818 8.57 -29.14 24.79
N GLN A 819 7.82 -30.10 24.24
CA GLN A 819 7.86 -30.48 22.81
C GLN A 819 9.31 -30.58 22.29
N LYS A 820 10.16 -31.35 23.00
CA LYS A 820 11.60 -31.57 22.77
C LYS A 820 12.52 -30.32 22.87
N LYS A 821 12.00 -29.10 22.78
CA LYS A 821 12.76 -27.86 23.00
C LYS A 821 13.17 -27.71 24.48
N LEU A 822 14.42 -27.29 24.69
CA LEU A 822 15.05 -27.08 26.00
C LEU A 822 15.07 -25.58 26.33
N TYR A 823 14.37 -25.18 27.40
CA TYR A 823 14.28 -23.79 27.86
C TYR A 823 15.35 -23.46 28.92
N GLY A 824 15.94 -24.49 29.53
CA GLY A 824 16.94 -24.35 30.58
C GLY A 824 17.09 -25.59 31.45
N VAL A 825 17.87 -25.44 32.53
CA VAL A 825 18.08 -26.48 33.55
C VAL A 825 18.04 -25.88 34.95
N VAL A 826 17.66 -26.72 35.93
CA VAL A 826 17.88 -26.49 37.35
C VAL A 826 18.90 -27.50 37.88
N VAL A 827 19.87 -27.00 38.66
CA VAL A 827 20.87 -27.81 39.34
C VAL A 827 20.72 -27.59 40.85
N ILE A 828 20.54 -28.69 41.58
CA ILE A 828 20.31 -28.72 43.03
C ILE A 828 21.53 -29.37 43.67
N PHE A 829 22.32 -28.59 44.40
CA PHE A 829 23.50 -29.04 45.14
C PHE A 829 23.14 -29.31 46.59
N LEU A 830 23.38 -30.52 47.09
CA LEU A 830 23.09 -30.88 48.49
C LEU A 830 24.33 -30.69 49.37
N ARG A 831 24.11 -30.23 50.60
CA ARG A 831 25.14 -30.17 51.64
C ARG A 831 25.43 -31.55 52.22
N LYS A 832 26.66 -31.73 52.72
CA LYS A 832 27.16 -32.98 53.28
C LYS A 832 26.24 -33.59 54.34
N GLY A 833 25.79 -34.82 54.08
CA GLY A 833 24.88 -35.57 54.97
C GLY A 833 23.38 -35.29 54.79
N HIS A 834 22.97 -34.35 53.93
CA HIS A 834 21.56 -34.05 53.67
C HIS A 834 21.00 -34.84 52.47
N SER A 835 19.73 -35.20 52.54
CA SER A 835 18.95 -35.78 51.45
C SER A 835 17.48 -35.35 51.55
N PHE A 836 16.73 -35.44 50.46
CA PHE A 836 15.32 -35.07 50.41
C PHE A 836 14.46 -36.20 49.82
N GLN A 837 13.25 -36.36 50.34
CA GLN A 837 12.38 -37.51 50.03
C GLN A 837 11.43 -37.22 48.85
N ASN A 838 10.86 -36.01 48.76
CA ASN A 838 9.80 -35.66 47.80
C ASN A 838 10.35 -35.37 46.38
N LYS A 839 11.08 -36.32 45.78
CA LYS A 839 11.63 -36.19 44.41
C LYS A 839 10.55 -35.99 43.36
N GLN A 840 9.46 -36.75 43.42
CA GLN A 840 8.33 -36.66 42.48
C GLN A 840 7.67 -35.28 42.50
N LEU A 841 7.65 -34.59 43.65
CA LEU A 841 7.12 -33.23 43.78
C LEU A 841 7.99 -32.20 43.04
N VAL A 842 9.32 -32.34 43.13
CA VAL A 842 10.26 -31.51 42.37
C VAL A 842 10.14 -31.79 40.87
N GLU A 843 10.01 -33.05 40.46
CA GLU A 843 9.76 -33.42 39.05
C GLU A 843 8.44 -32.83 38.53
N ALA A 844 7.36 -32.88 39.32
CA ALA A 844 6.07 -32.28 38.96
C ALA A 844 6.16 -30.74 38.84
N PHE A 845 6.81 -30.07 39.79
CA PHE A 845 7.02 -28.62 39.73
C PHE A 845 7.90 -28.20 38.53
N VAL A 846 8.94 -28.98 38.19
CA VAL A 846 9.78 -28.71 37.00
C VAL A 846 8.97 -28.86 35.70
N ASN A 847 8.01 -29.79 35.64
CA ASN A 847 7.08 -29.89 34.51
C ASN A 847 6.15 -28.66 34.42
N GLN A 848 5.53 -28.22 35.53
CA GLN A 848 4.74 -26.98 35.56
C GLN A 848 5.58 -25.76 35.10
N ALA A 849 6.79 -25.62 35.64
CA ALA A 849 7.73 -24.57 35.27
C ALA A 849 8.13 -24.61 33.78
N SER A 850 8.15 -25.79 33.15
CA SER A 850 8.44 -25.93 31.72
C SER A 850 7.35 -25.31 30.84
N VAL A 851 6.07 -25.48 31.22
CA VAL A 851 4.93 -24.86 30.50
C VAL A 851 4.87 -23.36 30.77
N ALA A 852 5.17 -22.93 32.00
CA ALA A 852 5.25 -21.50 32.32
C ALA A 852 6.37 -20.77 31.55
N LEU A 853 7.53 -21.42 31.37
CA LEU A 853 8.64 -20.88 30.57
C LEU A 853 8.31 -20.79 29.08
N LEU A 854 7.62 -21.80 28.52
CA LEU A 854 7.07 -21.77 27.16
C LEU A 854 6.13 -20.57 26.98
N ARG A 855 5.11 -20.44 27.83
CA ARG A 855 4.13 -19.34 27.76
C ARG A 855 4.82 -17.97 27.82
N ASN A 856 5.79 -17.80 28.73
CA ASN A 856 6.53 -16.54 28.86
C ASN A 856 7.40 -16.22 27.63
N GLU A 857 7.98 -17.21 26.93
CA GLU A 857 8.67 -16.95 25.64
C GLU A 857 7.68 -16.54 24.54
N LEU A 858 6.53 -17.21 24.46
CA LEU A 858 5.51 -16.93 23.45
C LEU A 858 4.86 -15.56 23.65
N GLU A 859 4.59 -15.16 24.89
CA GLU A 859 4.20 -13.78 25.22
C GLU A 859 5.28 -12.76 24.80
N MET A 860 6.59 -13.08 24.95
CA MET A 860 7.65 -12.18 24.46
C MET A 860 7.54 -11.97 22.95
N LYS A 861 7.46 -13.08 22.20
CA LYS A 861 7.41 -13.08 20.74
C LYS A 861 6.12 -12.46 20.21
N TYR A 862 4.99 -12.69 20.88
CA TYR A 862 3.73 -12.06 20.53
C TYR A 862 3.80 -10.53 20.69
N ARG A 863 4.30 -10.02 21.83
CA ARG A 863 4.48 -8.57 22.09
C ARG A 863 5.46 -7.93 21.11
N GLN A 864 6.58 -8.59 20.81
CA GLN A 864 7.57 -8.09 19.85
C GLN A 864 6.99 -8.03 18.43
N ASN A 865 6.26 -9.06 18.01
CA ASN A 865 5.55 -9.08 16.75
C ASN A 865 4.46 -7.99 16.69
N GLU A 866 3.63 -7.83 17.73
CA GLU A 866 2.61 -6.77 17.81
C GLU A 866 3.23 -5.37 17.64
N ALA A 867 4.35 -5.10 18.31
CA ALA A 867 5.11 -3.86 18.18
C ALA A 867 5.70 -3.68 16.76
N LEU A 868 6.17 -4.74 16.12
CA LEU A 868 6.66 -4.73 14.74
C LEU A 868 5.53 -4.41 13.74
N TYR A 869 4.34 -5.02 13.88
CA TYR A 869 3.18 -4.69 13.04
C TYR A 869 2.75 -3.25 13.21
N ARG A 870 2.66 -2.76 14.45
CA ARG A 870 2.36 -1.36 14.72
C ARG A 870 3.41 -0.48 14.04
N GLY A 871 4.70 -0.78 14.21
CA GLY A 871 5.81 -0.10 13.55
C GLY A 871 5.79 -0.13 12.02
N LEU A 872 5.24 -1.17 11.38
CA LEU A 872 5.05 -1.24 9.92
C LEU A 872 3.83 -0.45 9.46
N ILE A 873 2.70 -0.58 10.15
CA ILE A 873 1.44 0.10 9.81
C ILE A 873 1.58 1.63 10.02
N GLU A 874 2.31 2.06 11.05
CA GLU A 874 2.67 3.47 11.26
C GLU A 874 3.64 4.03 10.19
N LYS A 875 4.42 3.17 9.51
CA LYS A 875 5.33 3.54 8.41
C LYS A 875 4.71 3.45 7.02
N MET A 876 3.42 3.09 6.90
CA MET A 876 2.76 3.02 5.58
C MET A 876 2.61 4.41 4.96
N HIS A 877 2.98 4.53 3.68
CA HIS A 877 2.81 5.76 2.89
C HIS A 877 1.33 6.11 2.61
N ASN A 878 0.40 5.19 2.89
CA ASN A 878 -1.05 5.37 2.79
C ASN A 878 -1.68 5.42 4.19
N GLY A 879 -2.83 6.10 4.31
CA GLY A 879 -3.64 6.04 5.51
C GLY A 879 -4.21 4.63 5.72
N PHE A 880 -4.25 4.18 6.97
CA PHE A 880 -4.88 2.93 7.39
C PHE A 880 -5.87 3.21 8.51
N VAL A 881 -7.06 2.61 8.43
CA VAL A 881 -8.13 2.76 9.42
C VAL A 881 -8.83 1.43 9.68
N VAL A 882 -9.16 1.14 10.93
CA VAL A 882 -9.94 -0.02 11.36
C VAL A 882 -11.21 0.46 12.07
N LEU A 883 -12.34 -0.15 11.71
CA LEU A 883 -13.69 0.18 12.19
C LEU A 883 -14.35 -1.01 12.88
N ASP A 884 -15.07 -0.74 13.97
CA ASP A 884 -15.96 -1.71 14.61
C ASP A 884 -17.21 -2.00 13.75
N LYS A 885 -18.02 -2.96 14.20
CA LYS A 885 -19.32 -3.29 13.60
C LYS A 885 -20.27 -2.10 13.47
N ASN A 886 -20.11 -1.04 14.27
CA ASN A 886 -20.93 0.18 14.30
C ASN A 886 -20.33 1.37 13.54
N SER A 887 -19.29 1.17 12.72
CA SER A 887 -18.56 2.21 11.95
C SER A 887 -17.74 3.21 12.79
N ARG A 888 -17.48 2.89 14.06
CA ARG A 888 -16.59 3.65 14.94
C ARG A 888 -15.13 3.32 14.64
N ILE A 889 -14.28 4.33 14.63
CA ILE A 889 -12.83 4.18 14.43
C ILE A 889 -12.23 3.55 15.69
N ILE A 890 -11.60 2.38 15.55
CA ILE A 890 -10.88 1.69 16.65
C ILE A 890 -9.36 1.70 16.49
N TYR A 891 -8.85 1.96 15.29
CA TYR A 891 -7.43 2.25 15.05
C TYR A 891 -7.26 3.12 13.79
N VAL A 892 -6.25 4.01 13.81
CA VAL A 892 -5.74 4.77 12.66
C VAL A 892 -4.23 4.92 12.77
N ASN A 893 -3.52 4.91 11.65
CA ASN A 893 -2.09 5.20 11.61
C ASN A 893 -1.79 6.71 11.51
N ASN A 894 -0.55 7.10 11.78
CA ASN A 894 -0.03 8.46 11.65
C ASN A 894 -0.31 9.06 10.27
N LYS A 895 -0.20 8.26 9.20
CA LYS A 895 -0.43 8.75 7.84
C LYS A 895 -1.89 9.13 7.57
N PHE A 896 -2.84 8.41 8.16
CA PHE A 896 -4.25 8.80 8.14
C PHE A 896 -4.50 10.08 8.94
N CYS A 897 -3.79 10.28 10.06
CA CYS A 897 -3.86 11.51 10.85
C CYS A 897 -3.34 12.72 10.04
N GLU A 898 -2.21 12.59 9.34
CA GLU A 898 -1.70 13.62 8.40
C GLU A 898 -2.71 13.95 7.28
N MET A 899 -3.31 12.93 6.66
CA MET A 899 -4.23 13.10 5.53
C MET A 899 -5.58 13.72 5.92
N SER A 900 -6.04 13.48 7.15
CA SER A 900 -7.32 13.97 7.67
C SER A 900 -7.20 15.29 8.46
N GLY A 901 -6.01 15.60 8.99
CA GLY A 901 -5.77 16.79 9.82
C GLY A 901 -6.27 16.68 11.26
N TYR A 902 -6.64 15.47 11.73
CA TYR A 902 -7.05 15.20 13.10
C TYR A 902 -5.99 14.40 13.85
N LEU A 903 -5.93 14.57 15.16
CA LEU A 903 -5.10 13.74 16.02
C LEU A 903 -5.77 12.38 16.28
N GLN A 904 -4.97 11.34 16.49
CA GLN A 904 -5.45 9.96 16.71
C GLN A 904 -6.50 9.88 17.84
N ASN A 905 -6.30 10.62 18.94
CA ASN A 905 -7.23 10.69 20.07
C ASN A 905 -8.54 11.46 19.79
N GLU A 906 -8.62 12.24 18.71
CA GLU A 906 -9.87 12.90 18.27
C GLU A 906 -10.71 12.00 17.35
N LEU A 907 -10.06 11.01 16.72
CA LEU A 907 -10.66 10.07 15.77
C LEU A 907 -11.23 8.83 16.48
N LEU A 908 -10.49 8.27 17.44
CA LEU A 908 -10.85 7.03 18.13
C LEU A 908 -12.23 7.10 18.83
N GLY A 909 -12.99 6.00 18.74
CA GLY A 909 -14.34 5.85 19.30
C GLY A 909 -15.47 6.57 18.55
N ARG A 910 -15.15 7.52 17.66
CA ARG A 910 -16.11 8.28 16.85
C ARG A 910 -16.48 7.58 15.55
N SER A 911 -17.66 7.86 15.00
CA SER A 911 -18.07 7.32 13.70
C SER A 911 -17.34 8.04 12.56
N VAL A 912 -16.97 7.30 11.51
CA VAL A 912 -16.39 7.87 10.28
C VAL A 912 -17.30 8.95 9.68
N SER A 913 -18.63 8.79 9.74
CA SER A 913 -19.60 9.76 9.19
C SER A 913 -19.44 11.19 9.74
N ASP A 914 -18.94 11.36 10.97
CA ASP A 914 -18.68 12.67 11.58
C ASP A 914 -17.69 13.49 10.72
N PHE A 915 -16.68 12.83 10.15
CA PHE A 915 -15.54 13.42 9.46
C PHE A 915 -15.72 13.54 7.93
N LEU A 916 -16.87 13.12 7.39
CA LEU A 916 -17.20 13.14 5.95
C LEU A 916 -18.16 14.28 5.58
N THR A 917 -18.20 14.72 4.32
CA THR A 917 -19.18 15.72 3.87
C THR A 917 -20.61 15.15 3.92
N LYS A 918 -21.64 16.00 3.89
CA LYS A 918 -23.05 15.55 3.93
C LYS A 918 -23.44 14.62 2.77
N GLU A 919 -22.76 14.70 1.63
CA GLU A 919 -22.93 13.78 0.51
C GLU A 919 -22.14 12.48 0.72
N THR A 920 -20.85 12.58 1.05
CA THR A 920 -19.96 11.40 1.13
C THR A 920 -20.23 10.55 2.36
N GLY A 921 -20.77 11.11 3.45
CA GLY A 921 -21.27 10.34 4.60
C GLY A 921 -22.42 9.39 4.23
N LYS A 922 -23.40 9.87 3.45
CA LYS A 922 -24.50 9.02 2.95
C LYS A 922 -24.01 7.94 1.99
N ALA A 923 -23.01 8.25 1.16
CA ALA A 923 -22.36 7.26 0.29
C ALA A 923 -21.60 6.20 1.11
N PHE A 924 -20.86 6.62 2.14
CA PHE A 924 -20.16 5.73 3.07
C PHE A 924 -21.12 4.78 3.78
N GLU A 925 -22.21 5.29 4.37
CA GLU A 925 -23.21 4.46 5.08
C GLU A 925 -23.84 3.41 4.17
N LYS A 926 -24.19 3.79 2.93
CA LYS A 926 -24.69 2.85 1.91
C LYS A 926 -23.67 1.76 1.55
N GLN A 927 -22.38 2.11 1.43
CA GLN A 927 -21.31 1.15 1.18
C GLN A 927 -20.95 0.29 2.40
N PHE A 928 -21.10 0.81 3.63
CA PHE A 928 -20.89 0.07 4.87
C PHE A 928 -22.03 -0.95 5.10
N ALA A 929 -23.28 -0.56 4.82
CA ALA A 929 -24.44 -1.46 4.84
C ALA A 929 -24.34 -2.58 3.78
N LYS A 930 -23.78 -2.28 2.59
CA LYS A 930 -23.38 -3.29 1.59
C LYS A 930 -22.28 -4.22 2.13
N ARG A 931 -21.25 -3.68 2.78
CA ARG A 931 -20.13 -4.47 3.34
C ARG A 931 -20.56 -5.47 4.42
N ARG A 932 -21.53 -5.10 5.27
CA ARG A 932 -22.20 -6.04 6.20
C ARG A 932 -22.83 -7.25 5.47
N LYS A 933 -23.22 -7.09 4.20
CA LYS A 933 -23.74 -8.14 3.31
C LYS A 933 -22.68 -8.72 2.36
N GLY A 934 -21.40 -8.51 2.64
CA GLY A 934 -20.27 -9.11 1.92
C GLY A 934 -19.71 -8.34 0.72
N THR A 935 -20.18 -7.13 0.41
CA THR A 935 -19.65 -6.37 -0.74
C THR A 935 -18.39 -5.56 -0.38
N GLU A 936 -17.25 -5.88 -0.99
CA GLU A 936 -15.93 -5.25 -0.73
C GLU A 936 -15.52 -4.23 -1.83
N GLU A 937 -16.47 -3.51 -2.41
CA GLU A 937 -16.21 -2.52 -3.47
C GLU A 937 -15.38 -1.32 -2.98
N ALA A 938 -14.50 -0.81 -3.86
CA ALA A 938 -13.78 0.43 -3.67
C ALA A 938 -14.68 1.65 -3.99
N TYR A 939 -14.45 2.78 -3.32
CA TYR A 939 -15.18 4.02 -3.57
C TYR A 939 -14.38 5.25 -3.12
N GLU A 940 -14.73 6.41 -3.64
CA GLU A 940 -14.11 7.69 -3.28
C GLU A 940 -14.87 8.35 -2.10
N LEU A 941 -14.14 9.01 -1.20
CA LEU A 941 -14.68 9.85 -0.13
C LEU A 941 -14.00 11.22 -0.12
N ILE A 942 -14.73 12.22 0.39
CA ILE A 942 -14.24 13.58 0.64
C ILE A 942 -14.33 13.81 2.14
N TRP A 943 -13.20 14.17 2.75
CA TRP A 943 -13.06 14.41 4.18
C TRP A 943 -13.25 15.89 4.52
N LYS A 944 -13.87 16.16 5.67
CA LYS A 944 -13.91 17.47 6.34
C LYS A 944 -12.57 17.69 7.08
N GLY A 945 -11.51 18.07 6.38
CA GLY A 945 -10.23 18.33 7.03
C GLY A 945 -10.31 19.49 8.04
N LYS A 946 -9.62 19.32 9.18
CA LYS A 946 -9.51 20.35 10.21
C LYS A 946 -8.73 21.54 9.63
N GLY A 947 -9.33 22.73 9.58
CA GLY A 947 -8.73 23.91 8.93
C GLY A 947 -9.01 24.03 7.43
N ALA A 948 -10.24 23.74 6.98
CA ALA A 948 -10.79 23.99 5.65
C ALA A 948 -10.16 23.25 4.44
N LYS A 949 -9.05 22.52 4.63
CA LYS A 949 -8.46 21.68 3.59
C LYS A 949 -9.37 20.48 3.28
N LYS A 950 -9.85 20.35 2.05
CA LYS A 950 -10.61 19.18 1.58
C LYS A 950 -9.64 18.12 1.04
N THR A 951 -9.61 16.95 1.65
CA THR A 951 -8.86 15.78 1.13
C THR A 951 -9.84 14.86 0.41
N ILE A 952 -9.52 14.45 -0.81
CA ILE A 952 -10.25 13.42 -1.56
C ILE A 952 -9.45 12.12 -1.46
N SER A 953 -10.10 11.00 -1.13
CA SER A 953 -9.42 9.72 -0.94
C SER A 953 -10.15 8.55 -1.58
N ALA A 954 -9.41 7.66 -2.22
CA ALA A 954 -9.92 6.36 -2.64
C ALA A 954 -9.80 5.35 -1.49
N ILE A 955 -10.92 4.75 -1.12
CA ILE A 955 -11.04 3.76 -0.05
C ILE A 955 -10.96 2.35 -0.66
N TYR A 956 -10.08 1.51 -0.12
CA TYR A 956 -9.98 0.08 -0.44
C TYR A 956 -10.28 -0.74 0.82
N PRO A 957 -11.57 -1.09 1.05
CA PRO A 957 -12.01 -1.72 2.29
C PRO A 957 -12.00 -3.25 2.25
N LYS A 958 -11.96 -3.87 3.44
CA LYS A 958 -12.15 -5.31 3.65
C LYS A 958 -12.97 -5.56 4.92
N MET A 959 -13.81 -6.59 4.91
CA MET A 959 -14.60 -6.97 6.09
C MET A 959 -13.77 -7.76 7.10
N ILE A 960 -14.03 -7.54 8.39
CA ILE A 960 -13.55 -8.34 9.52
C ILE A 960 -14.72 -9.20 9.98
N ARG A 961 -14.44 -10.44 10.35
CA ARG A 961 -15.40 -11.39 10.89
C ARG A 961 -14.90 -11.97 12.21
N ASP A 962 -15.83 -12.27 13.09
CA ASP A 962 -15.60 -13.05 14.30
C ASP A 962 -15.47 -14.56 13.98
N GLU A 963 -15.26 -15.37 15.02
CA GLU A 963 -15.03 -16.81 14.92
C GLU A 963 -16.26 -17.60 14.46
N GLU A 964 -17.46 -17.05 14.68
CA GLU A 964 -18.73 -17.57 14.13
C GLU A 964 -18.93 -17.20 12.65
N GLY A 965 -18.06 -16.35 12.10
CA GLY A 965 -18.15 -15.84 10.74
C GLY A 965 -19.14 -14.68 10.56
N ASN A 966 -19.68 -14.11 11.63
CA ASN A 966 -20.53 -12.91 11.60
C ASN A 966 -19.70 -11.63 11.33
N PHE A 967 -20.35 -10.49 11.13
CA PHE A 967 -19.67 -9.22 10.82
C PHE A 967 -19.30 -8.46 12.09
N ASP A 968 -18.01 -8.46 12.45
CA ASP A 968 -17.51 -7.72 13.61
C ASP A 968 -16.88 -6.35 13.25
N GLY A 969 -16.51 -6.12 11.99
CA GLY A 969 -15.99 -4.81 11.59
C GLY A 969 -15.46 -4.71 10.16
N SER A 970 -14.63 -3.71 9.91
CA SER A 970 -13.90 -3.59 8.63
C SER A 970 -12.68 -2.70 8.76
N PHE A 971 -11.57 -3.06 8.10
CA PHE A 971 -10.46 -2.15 7.88
C PHE A 971 -10.49 -1.57 6.45
N ALA A 972 -9.75 -0.49 6.23
CA ALA A 972 -9.56 0.07 4.89
C ALA A 972 -8.19 0.73 4.73
N VAL A 973 -7.61 0.57 3.53
CA VAL A 973 -6.51 1.41 3.05
C VAL A 973 -7.10 2.66 2.40
N VAL A 974 -6.58 3.83 2.78
CA VAL A 974 -7.06 5.15 2.39
C VAL A 974 -5.92 5.84 1.65
N VAL A 975 -6.11 6.08 0.35
CA VAL A 975 -5.10 6.71 -0.52
C VAL A 975 -5.54 8.14 -0.83
N ASP A 976 -4.67 9.13 -0.62
CA ASP A 976 -4.91 10.51 -1.06
C ASP A 976 -4.85 10.60 -2.58
N ILE A 977 -5.96 11.03 -3.20
CA ILE A 977 -6.09 11.21 -4.65
C ILE A 977 -6.37 12.69 -5.00
N THR A 978 -6.25 13.62 -4.04
CA THR A 978 -6.63 15.03 -4.21
C THR A 978 -5.88 15.67 -5.40
N LYS A 979 -4.55 15.50 -5.46
CA LYS A 979 -3.73 15.98 -6.59
C LYS A 979 -4.10 15.36 -7.94
N GLN A 980 -4.52 14.08 -7.94
CA GLN A 980 -4.95 13.40 -9.17
C GLN A 980 -6.27 13.99 -9.65
N LYS A 981 -7.24 14.22 -8.75
CA LYS A 981 -8.54 14.83 -9.08
C LYS A 981 -8.42 16.27 -9.55
N GLU A 982 -7.55 17.07 -8.92
CA GLU A 982 -7.20 18.41 -9.41
C GLU A 982 -6.63 18.39 -10.84
N PHE A 983 -5.86 17.37 -11.19
CA PHE A 983 -5.30 17.21 -12.54
C PHE A 983 -6.35 16.70 -13.54
N GLU A 984 -7.18 15.71 -13.18
CA GLU A 984 -8.32 15.23 -13.96
C GLU A 984 -9.28 16.39 -14.31
N GLU A 985 -9.59 17.25 -13.34
CA GLU A 985 -10.47 18.41 -13.53
C GLU A 985 -9.84 19.51 -14.40
N LYS A 986 -8.56 19.84 -14.18
CA LYS A 986 -7.80 20.78 -15.04
C LYS A 986 -7.76 20.29 -16.49
N LEU A 987 -7.46 19.01 -16.71
CA LEU A 987 -7.42 18.39 -18.04
C LEU A 987 -8.79 18.44 -18.72
N LYS A 988 -9.86 18.11 -18.00
CA LYS A 988 -11.25 18.17 -18.51
C LYS A 988 -11.66 19.60 -18.90
N ASN A 989 -11.26 20.60 -18.11
CA ASN A 989 -11.53 22.01 -18.40
C ASN A 989 -10.72 22.51 -19.62
N GLN A 990 -9.45 22.11 -19.75
CA GLN A 990 -8.65 22.37 -20.96
C GLN A 990 -9.25 21.71 -22.20
N GLN A 991 -9.69 20.44 -22.12
CA GLN A 991 -10.38 19.75 -23.23
C GLN A 991 -11.68 20.47 -23.64
N LYS A 992 -12.46 20.99 -22.69
CA LYS A 992 -13.67 21.76 -22.99
C LYS A 992 -13.34 23.10 -23.69
N LEU A 993 -12.28 23.78 -23.27
CA LEU A 993 -11.81 25.02 -23.91
C LEU A 993 -11.29 24.78 -25.33
N LEU A 994 -10.48 23.73 -25.52
CA LEU A 994 -9.93 23.34 -26.83
C LEU A 994 -11.02 22.95 -27.83
N ARG A 995 -12.08 22.25 -27.37
CA ARG A 995 -13.26 21.98 -28.22
C ARG A 995 -13.93 23.27 -28.66
N LYS A 996 -14.24 24.19 -27.73
CA LYS A 996 -14.86 25.49 -28.09
C LYS A 996 -14.02 26.26 -29.12
N GLN A 997 -12.69 26.33 -28.93
CA GLN A 997 -11.79 27.01 -29.87
C GLN A 997 -11.73 26.32 -31.25
N ARG A 998 -11.78 24.99 -31.29
CA ARG A 998 -11.84 24.24 -32.55
C ARG A 998 -13.14 24.52 -33.29
N ASP A 999 -14.27 24.45 -32.58
CA ASP A 999 -15.60 24.59 -33.16
C ASP A 999 -15.83 26.04 -33.67
N GLU A 1000 -15.26 27.04 -32.98
CA GLU A 1000 -15.17 28.44 -33.45
C GLU A 1000 -14.38 28.59 -34.76
N ILE A 1001 -13.22 27.92 -34.89
CA ILE A 1001 -12.38 27.95 -36.10
C ILE A 1001 -13.06 27.22 -37.27
N GLU A 1002 -13.70 26.08 -37.00
CA GLU A 1002 -14.40 25.25 -38.00
C GLU A 1002 -15.61 26.00 -38.60
N SER A 1003 -16.36 26.73 -37.76
CA SER A 1003 -17.41 27.66 -38.21
C SER A 1003 -16.86 28.80 -39.07
N PHE A 1004 -15.82 29.50 -38.61
CA PHE A 1004 -15.20 30.62 -39.32
C PHE A 1004 -14.64 30.22 -40.71
N ALA A 1005 -13.94 29.08 -40.78
CA ALA A 1005 -13.38 28.57 -42.03
C ALA A 1005 -14.48 28.17 -43.04
N THR A 1006 -15.59 27.61 -42.55
CA THR A 1006 -16.73 27.22 -43.40
C THR A 1006 -17.40 28.45 -44.03
N MET A 1007 -17.56 29.54 -43.27
CA MET A 1007 -18.10 30.80 -43.79
C MET A 1007 -17.16 31.44 -44.82
N ALA A 1008 -15.85 31.54 -44.53
CA ALA A 1008 -14.88 32.12 -45.45
C ALA A 1008 -14.82 31.36 -46.80
N ALA A 1009 -14.89 30.03 -46.75
CA ALA A 1009 -14.91 29.17 -47.94
C ALA A 1009 -16.21 29.31 -48.78
N HIS A 1010 -17.33 29.63 -48.14
CA HIS A 1010 -18.59 29.91 -48.84
C HIS A 1010 -18.49 31.18 -49.69
N ASP A 1011 -18.05 32.29 -49.08
CA ASP A 1011 -18.08 33.60 -49.72
C ASP A 1011 -17.02 33.75 -50.83
N ILE A 1012 -15.82 33.18 -50.65
CA ILE A 1012 -14.81 33.09 -51.74
C ILE A 1012 -15.37 32.29 -52.91
N ARG A 1013 -16.01 31.14 -52.65
CA ARG A 1013 -16.59 30.29 -53.71
C ARG A 1013 -17.69 31.03 -54.48
N GLY A 1014 -18.55 31.79 -53.79
CA GLY A 1014 -19.57 32.63 -54.43
C GLY A 1014 -18.97 33.66 -55.39
N LYS A 1015 -17.95 34.42 -54.95
CA LYS A 1015 -17.31 35.44 -55.81
C LYS A 1015 -16.52 34.83 -56.97
N LEU A 1016 -15.84 33.70 -56.76
CA LEU A 1016 -15.15 32.97 -57.83
C LEU A 1016 -16.14 32.42 -58.89
N GLN A 1017 -17.32 31.95 -58.47
CA GLN A 1017 -18.39 31.54 -59.40
C GLN A 1017 -18.91 32.73 -60.24
N ILE A 1018 -19.04 33.92 -59.65
CA ILE A 1018 -19.44 35.14 -60.36
C ILE A 1018 -18.34 35.58 -61.36
N ILE A 1019 -17.06 35.51 -60.97
CA ILE A 1019 -15.93 35.77 -61.88
C ILE A 1019 -15.93 34.79 -63.05
N SER A 1020 -16.12 33.49 -62.80
CA SER A 1020 -16.23 32.47 -63.85
C SER A 1020 -17.38 32.77 -64.82
N LEU A 1021 -18.56 33.15 -64.30
CA LEU A 1021 -19.72 33.52 -65.12
C LEU A 1021 -19.45 34.75 -66.00
N TYR A 1022 -18.72 35.76 -65.50
CA TYR A 1022 -18.34 36.91 -66.32
C TYR A 1022 -17.27 36.57 -67.37
N LEU A 1023 -16.32 35.68 -67.05
CA LEU A 1023 -15.35 35.16 -68.05
C LEU A 1023 -16.05 34.38 -69.16
N ASP A 1024 -17.01 33.51 -68.81
CA ASP A 1024 -17.84 32.78 -69.77
C ASP A 1024 -18.66 33.74 -70.65
N LEU A 1025 -19.22 34.81 -70.08
CA LEU A 1025 -19.97 35.83 -70.84
C LEU A 1025 -19.08 36.67 -71.76
N ILE A 1026 -17.84 37.00 -71.37
CA ILE A 1026 -16.84 37.64 -72.25
C ILE A 1026 -16.50 36.73 -73.43
N SER A 1027 -16.43 35.40 -73.23
CA SER A 1027 -16.19 34.46 -74.33
C SER A 1027 -17.32 34.39 -75.37
N GLN A 1028 -18.47 35.03 -75.12
CA GLN A 1028 -19.69 34.93 -75.94
C GLN A 1028 -20.17 36.29 -76.50
N LYS A 1029 -19.56 37.43 -76.14
CA LYS A 1029 -19.96 38.78 -76.60
C LYS A 1029 -18.78 39.74 -76.69
N ASP A 1030 -18.83 40.63 -77.69
CA ASP A 1030 -17.79 41.65 -77.96
C ASP A 1030 -17.66 42.76 -76.89
N ASP A 1031 -18.58 42.85 -75.91
CA ASP A 1031 -18.61 43.93 -74.92
C ASP A 1031 -17.64 43.69 -73.75
N PHE A 1032 -16.36 43.56 -74.08
CA PHE A 1032 -15.27 43.19 -73.18
C PHE A 1032 -15.13 44.13 -71.98
N PHE A 1033 -15.44 45.42 -72.15
CA PHE A 1033 -15.10 46.45 -71.16
C PHE A 1033 -15.98 46.38 -69.90
N GLU A 1034 -17.30 46.25 -70.05
CA GLU A 1034 -18.23 46.23 -68.90
C GLU A 1034 -18.01 45.00 -68.00
N TYR A 1035 -17.81 43.82 -68.60
CA TYR A 1035 -17.60 42.59 -67.83
C TYR A 1035 -16.19 42.50 -67.23
N ASN A 1036 -15.15 42.99 -67.92
CA ASN A 1036 -13.79 43.03 -67.37
C ASN A 1036 -13.72 43.96 -66.15
N GLN A 1037 -14.41 45.12 -66.18
CA GLN A 1037 -14.51 45.98 -65.00
C GLN A 1037 -15.14 45.23 -63.81
N LYS A 1038 -16.24 44.51 -64.02
CA LYS A 1038 -16.89 43.72 -62.96
C LYS A 1038 -16.03 42.58 -62.43
N ILE A 1039 -15.19 41.96 -63.26
CA ILE A 1039 -14.20 40.97 -62.83
C ILE A 1039 -13.13 41.63 -61.96
N VAL A 1040 -12.59 42.78 -62.35
CA VAL A 1040 -11.61 43.54 -61.56
C VAL A 1040 -12.22 43.99 -60.22
N GLU A 1041 -13.48 44.41 -60.20
CA GLU A 1041 -14.23 44.72 -58.96
C GLU A 1041 -14.36 43.47 -58.06
N GLN A 1042 -14.78 42.31 -58.59
CA GLN A 1042 -14.87 41.08 -57.80
C GLN A 1042 -13.51 40.57 -57.29
N ILE A 1043 -12.45 40.66 -58.09
CA ILE A 1043 -11.08 40.33 -57.66
C ILE A 1043 -10.61 41.28 -56.56
N SER A 1044 -10.84 42.59 -56.72
CA SER A 1044 -10.49 43.58 -55.70
C SER A 1044 -11.23 43.34 -54.38
N GLU A 1045 -12.51 42.94 -54.44
CA GLU A 1045 -13.26 42.53 -53.25
C GLU A 1045 -12.79 41.20 -52.64
N ILE A 1046 -12.22 40.26 -53.42
CA ILE A 1046 -11.57 39.06 -52.88
C ILE A 1046 -10.24 39.42 -52.20
N SER A 1047 -9.42 40.29 -52.81
CA SER A 1047 -8.17 40.76 -52.20
C SER A 1047 -8.42 41.49 -50.88
N GLN A 1048 -9.37 42.43 -50.84
CA GLN A 1048 -9.77 43.10 -49.60
C GLN A 1048 -10.29 42.09 -48.56
N PHE A 1049 -11.11 41.11 -48.99
CA PHE A 1049 -11.61 40.07 -48.11
C PHE A 1049 -10.51 39.18 -47.51
N LEU A 1050 -9.44 38.89 -48.27
CA LEU A 1050 -8.29 38.12 -47.77
C LEU A 1050 -7.45 38.92 -46.76
N GLU A 1051 -7.23 40.22 -46.96
CA GLU A 1051 -6.57 41.07 -45.96
C GLU A 1051 -7.40 41.20 -44.68
N ASP A 1052 -8.71 41.35 -44.83
CA ASP A 1052 -9.70 41.37 -43.75
C ASP A 1052 -9.74 40.05 -42.97
N LEU A 1053 -9.68 38.89 -43.64
CA LEU A 1053 -9.55 37.57 -43.00
C LEU A 1053 -8.23 37.44 -42.23
N LEU A 1054 -7.11 37.88 -42.80
CA LEU A 1054 -5.80 37.86 -42.15
C LEU A 1054 -5.77 38.73 -40.89
N LEU A 1055 -6.50 39.85 -40.88
CA LEU A 1055 -6.72 40.66 -39.67
C LEU A 1055 -7.58 39.93 -38.63
N LEU A 1056 -8.65 39.25 -39.05
CA LEU A 1056 -9.53 38.49 -38.14
C LEU A 1056 -8.86 37.24 -37.55
N ALA A 1057 -7.84 36.68 -38.20
CA ALA A 1057 -7.15 35.45 -37.81
C ALA A 1057 -5.94 35.66 -36.88
N LYS A 1058 -5.36 36.87 -36.82
CA LYS A 1058 -4.23 37.17 -35.93
C LYS A 1058 -4.64 37.14 -34.45
N LYS A 1059 -3.86 36.43 -33.64
CA LYS A 1059 -4.07 36.23 -32.20
C LYS A 1059 -2.99 36.98 -31.42
N GLY A 1060 -3.39 37.86 -30.49
CA GLY A 1060 -2.49 38.50 -29.52
C GLY A 1060 -2.31 40.01 -29.69
N GLU A 1061 -1.95 40.48 -30.89
CA GLU A 1061 -1.63 41.89 -31.14
C GLU A 1061 -2.51 42.46 -32.27
N ILE A 1062 -3.60 43.16 -31.88
CA ILE A 1062 -4.53 43.84 -32.80
C ILE A 1062 -4.19 45.35 -32.92
N LEU A 1063 -3.63 45.93 -31.86
CA LEU A 1063 -3.18 47.31 -31.78
C LEU A 1063 -1.67 47.36 -32.07
N SER A 1064 -1.23 48.37 -32.82
CA SER A 1064 0.17 48.58 -33.18
C SER A 1064 0.80 49.74 -32.40
N GLU A 1065 0.36 50.97 -32.66
CA GLU A 1065 0.76 52.16 -31.90
C GLU A 1065 -0.47 52.93 -31.42
N ILE A 1066 -0.56 53.14 -30.10
CA ILE A 1066 -1.65 53.91 -29.48
C ILE A 1066 -1.28 55.40 -29.49
N SER A 1067 -2.02 56.20 -30.25
CA SER A 1067 -1.82 57.64 -30.44
C SER A 1067 -3.07 58.44 -30.07
N GLN A 1068 -2.94 59.77 -29.98
CA GLN A 1068 -4.07 60.68 -29.80
C GLN A 1068 -4.60 61.12 -31.18
N ILE A 1069 -5.86 60.78 -31.47
CA ILE A 1069 -6.48 60.86 -32.78
C ILE A 1069 -7.54 61.96 -32.78
N ASN A 1070 -7.39 62.95 -33.66
CA ASN A 1070 -8.45 63.92 -33.96
C ASN A 1070 -9.46 63.29 -34.94
N LEU A 1071 -10.58 62.76 -34.43
CA LEU A 1071 -11.61 62.15 -35.28
C LEU A 1071 -12.23 63.14 -36.26
N ASN A 1072 -12.36 64.40 -35.85
CA ASN A 1072 -12.91 65.46 -36.70
C ASN A 1072 -12.07 65.61 -37.98
N GLU A 1073 -10.74 65.55 -37.89
CA GLU A 1073 -9.86 65.58 -39.06
C GLU A 1073 -9.92 64.26 -39.87
N MET A 1074 -9.91 63.12 -39.18
CA MET A 1074 -9.95 61.79 -39.81
C MET A 1074 -11.23 61.58 -40.63
N VAL A 1075 -12.40 61.82 -40.03
CA VAL A 1075 -13.70 61.58 -40.66
C VAL A 1075 -13.97 62.59 -41.79
N ASN A 1076 -13.49 63.84 -41.68
CA ASN A 1076 -13.58 64.77 -42.81
C ASN A 1076 -12.76 64.31 -44.03
N LYS A 1077 -11.52 63.80 -43.83
CA LYS A 1077 -10.72 63.22 -44.92
C LYS A 1077 -11.40 62.00 -45.57
N LEU A 1078 -12.05 61.14 -44.78
CA LEU A 1078 -12.86 60.04 -45.32
C LEU A 1078 -14.07 60.56 -46.12
N ALA A 1079 -14.75 61.59 -45.61
CA ALA A 1079 -15.90 62.19 -46.27
C ALA A 1079 -15.54 62.93 -47.58
N GLU A 1080 -14.33 63.47 -47.72
CA GLU A 1080 -13.85 64.01 -49.00
C GLU A 1080 -13.73 62.93 -50.08
N ASN A 1081 -13.15 61.77 -49.76
CA ASN A 1081 -13.09 60.62 -50.67
C ASN A 1081 -14.51 60.14 -51.06
N ILE A 1082 -15.42 60.05 -50.07
CA ILE A 1082 -16.81 59.62 -50.32
C ILE A 1082 -17.58 60.63 -51.18
N ARG A 1083 -17.37 61.94 -50.99
CA ARG A 1083 -17.97 62.98 -51.85
C ARG A 1083 -17.50 62.92 -53.31
N GLN A 1084 -16.29 62.40 -53.57
CA GLN A 1084 -15.83 62.13 -54.93
C GLN A 1084 -16.50 60.87 -55.52
N LEU A 1085 -16.64 59.81 -54.73
CA LEU A 1085 -17.28 58.55 -55.13
C LEU A 1085 -18.81 58.68 -55.33
N CYS A 1086 -19.49 59.49 -54.52
CA CYS A 1086 -20.94 59.65 -54.52
C CYS A 1086 -21.35 61.13 -54.33
N PRO A 1087 -21.30 61.97 -55.39
CA PRO A 1087 -21.64 63.39 -55.31
C PRO A 1087 -23.08 63.71 -54.88
N SER A 1088 -23.99 62.72 -54.96
CA SER A 1088 -25.38 62.81 -54.52
C SER A 1088 -25.56 62.69 -52.99
N LEU A 1089 -24.57 62.20 -52.26
CA LEU A 1089 -24.68 61.90 -50.82
C LEU A 1089 -24.37 63.12 -49.96
N LYS A 1090 -25.38 63.68 -49.27
CA LYS A 1090 -25.20 64.82 -48.37
C LYS A 1090 -24.65 64.39 -47.00
N LEU A 1091 -23.32 64.30 -46.90
CA LEU A 1091 -22.59 64.10 -45.64
C LEU A 1091 -22.53 65.38 -44.79
N VAL A 1092 -23.22 65.33 -43.63
CA VAL A 1092 -23.24 66.34 -42.56
C VAL A 1092 -22.41 65.82 -41.39
N ILE A 1093 -21.41 66.58 -40.94
CA ILE A 1093 -20.51 66.19 -39.84
C ILE A 1093 -20.59 67.26 -38.75
N GLY A 1094 -21.02 66.84 -37.56
CA GLY A 1094 -20.98 67.65 -36.33
C GLY A 1094 -19.62 67.58 -35.63
N PRO A 1095 -19.47 68.20 -34.44
CA PRO A 1095 -18.21 68.17 -33.71
C PRO A 1095 -17.92 66.76 -33.17
N LEU A 1096 -16.79 66.17 -33.59
CA LEU A 1096 -16.29 64.88 -33.11
C LEU A 1096 -15.12 65.05 -32.12
N PRO A 1097 -15.01 64.20 -31.08
CA PRO A 1097 -13.99 64.31 -30.06
C PRO A 1097 -12.61 63.83 -30.54
N SER A 1098 -11.58 64.07 -29.73
CA SER A 1098 -10.31 63.35 -29.88
C SER A 1098 -10.32 62.09 -29.02
N LEU A 1099 -9.86 60.96 -29.57
CA LEU A 1099 -9.76 59.68 -28.88
C LEU A 1099 -8.30 59.24 -28.72
N LYS A 1100 -8.04 58.23 -27.88
CA LYS A 1100 -6.75 57.54 -27.77
C LYS A 1100 -6.89 56.10 -28.27
N GLY A 1101 -6.06 55.70 -29.23
CA GLY A 1101 -6.16 54.36 -29.85
C GLY A 1101 -5.23 54.16 -31.04
N ASP A 1102 -5.39 53.05 -31.76
CA ASP A 1102 -4.68 52.78 -33.01
C ASP A 1102 -5.35 53.56 -34.16
N SER A 1103 -4.62 54.51 -34.75
CA SER A 1103 -5.16 55.43 -35.75
C SER A 1103 -5.56 54.74 -37.05
N LEU A 1104 -4.91 53.63 -37.41
CA LEU A 1104 -5.22 52.88 -38.62
C LEU A 1104 -6.47 52.01 -38.40
N LYS A 1105 -6.61 51.38 -37.24
CA LYS A 1105 -7.78 50.57 -36.89
C LYS A 1105 -9.03 51.41 -36.65
N ILE A 1106 -8.93 52.55 -35.97
CA ILE A 1106 -10.06 53.46 -35.79
C ILE A 1106 -10.51 54.05 -37.13
N LYS A 1107 -9.58 54.38 -38.04
CA LYS A 1107 -9.92 54.76 -39.43
C LYS A 1107 -10.70 53.64 -40.16
N GLN A 1108 -10.24 52.39 -40.05
CA GLN A 1108 -10.89 51.22 -40.66
C GLN A 1108 -12.35 51.00 -40.15
N VAL A 1109 -12.64 51.35 -38.89
CA VAL A 1109 -14.02 51.32 -38.35
C VAL A 1109 -14.94 52.29 -39.10
N PHE A 1110 -14.52 53.55 -39.24
CA PHE A 1110 -15.32 54.55 -39.94
C PHE A 1110 -15.43 54.26 -41.45
N GLU A 1111 -14.36 53.76 -42.08
CA GLU A 1111 -14.39 53.33 -43.49
C GLU A 1111 -15.40 52.20 -43.71
N ASN A 1112 -15.39 51.16 -42.89
CA ASN A 1112 -16.32 50.04 -43.03
C ASN A 1112 -17.79 50.46 -42.81
N LEU A 1113 -18.08 51.27 -41.79
CA LEU A 1113 -19.44 51.72 -41.51
C LEU A 1113 -19.97 52.65 -42.62
N LEU A 1114 -19.16 53.58 -43.11
CA LEU A 1114 -19.56 54.48 -44.20
C LEU A 1114 -19.69 53.75 -45.55
N MET A 1115 -18.80 52.81 -45.84
CA MET A 1115 -18.87 51.99 -47.06
C MET A 1115 -20.12 51.09 -47.08
N ASN A 1116 -20.52 50.53 -45.93
CA ASN A 1116 -21.78 49.78 -45.82
C ASN A 1116 -23.00 50.65 -46.16
N ILE A 1117 -23.04 51.91 -45.70
CA ILE A 1117 -24.15 52.83 -46.01
C ILE A 1117 -24.22 53.12 -47.51
N ILE A 1118 -23.07 53.37 -48.15
CA ILE A 1118 -22.97 53.61 -49.60
C ILE A 1118 -23.43 52.38 -50.40
N LYS A 1119 -22.97 51.18 -50.02
CA LYS A 1119 -23.28 49.93 -50.74
C LYS A 1119 -24.70 49.40 -50.55
N HIS A 1120 -25.37 49.73 -49.43
CA HIS A 1120 -26.59 49.01 -49.02
C HIS A 1120 -27.78 49.88 -48.59
N SER A 1121 -27.61 51.18 -48.34
CA SER A 1121 -28.69 52.00 -47.76
C SER A 1121 -29.47 52.84 -48.78
N GLU A 1122 -28.93 53.11 -49.97
CA GLU A 1122 -29.48 54.10 -50.95
C GLU A 1122 -29.70 55.50 -50.34
N ALA A 1123 -29.00 55.82 -49.24
CA ALA A 1123 -29.19 57.05 -48.49
C ALA A 1123 -28.82 58.30 -49.30
N THR A 1124 -29.57 59.38 -49.07
CA THR A 1124 -29.33 60.71 -49.68
C THR A 1124 -28.68 61.70 -48.71
N ARG A 1125 -28.70 61.40 -47.41
CA ARG A 1125 -28.11 62.17 -46.32
C ARG A 1125 -27.52 61.22 -45.28
N VAL A 1126 -26.33 61.55 -44.81
CA VAL A 1126 -25.68 60.88 -43.66
C VAL A 1126 -25.24 61.94 -42.68
N GLU A 1127 -25.54 61.73 -41.42
CA GLU A 1127 -25.24 62.62 -40.30
C GLU A 1127 -24.29 61.91 -39.34
N ILE A 1128 -23.12 62.50 -39.10
CA ILE A 1128 -22.11 61.97 -38.18
C ILE A 1128 -21.96 62.97 -37.03
N PHE A 1129 -22.28 62.56 -35.81
CA PHE A 1129 -22.20 63.42 -34.62
C PHE A 1129 -21.79 62.62 -33.39
N ASN A 1130 -21.43 63.31 -32.32
CA ASN A 1130 -21.03 62.69 -31.06
C ASN A 1130 -21.90 63.22 -29.91
N GLU A 1131 -22.40 62.30 -29.08
CA GLU A 1131 -22.95 62.63 -27.76
C GLU A 1131 -21.99 62.10 -26.69
N GLU A 1132 -21.89 62.83 -25.58
CA GLU A 1132 -21.02 62.45 -24.47
C GLU A 1132 -21.84 61.87 -23.31
N ASP A 1133 -21.56 60.62 -22.98
CA ASP A 1133 -22.07 59.93 -21.79
C ASP A 1133 -21.04 60.00 -20.64
N GLU A 1134 -21.40 59.59 -19.42
CA GLU A 1134 -20.47 59.59 -18.27
C GLU A 1134 -19.28 58.65 -18.50
N ASN A 1135 -19.50 57.52 -19.17
CA ASN A 1135 -18.50 56.46 -19.35
C ASN A 1135 -17.93 56.37 -20.78
N TYR A 1136 -18.70 56.80 -21.78
CA TYR A 1136 -18.37 56.61 -23.20
C TYR A 1136 -18.49 57.92 -24.02
N SER A 1137 -17.65 58.04 -25.04
CA SER A 1137 -17.88 58.92 -26.19
C SER A 1137 -18.69 58.13 -27.22
N ARG A 1138 -19.93 58.55 -27.48
CA ARG A 1138 -20.90 57.83 -28.30
C ARG A 1138 -21.03 58.52 -29.65
N ILE A 1139 -20.51 57.88 -30.70
CA ILE A 1139 -20.43 58.48 -32.03
C ILE A 1139 -21.51 57.86 -32.91
N PHE A 1140 -22.48 58.68 -33.30
CA PHE A 1140 -23.63 58.31 -34.10
C PHE A 1140 -23.32 58.53 -35.57
N ILE A 1141 -23.52 57.50 -36.38
CA ILE A 1141 -23.51 57.54 -37.85
C ILE A 1141 -24.93 57.19 -38.30
N LYS A 1142 -25.72 58.21 -38.65
CA LYS A 1142 -27.13 58.06 -39.03
C LYS A 1142 -27.32 58.29 -40.53
N ASP A 1143 -27.95 57.35 -41.22
CA ASP A 1143 -28.41 57.51 -42.59
C ASP A 1143 -29.94 57.74 -42.66
N ASN A 1144 -30.44 58.10 -43.84
CA ASN A 1144 -31.87 58.23 -44.15
C ASN A 1144 -32.34 57.25 -45.24
N GLY A 1145 -31.71 56.08 -45.32
CA GLY A 1145 -31.89 55.10 -46.40
C GLY A 1145 -33.02 54.10 -46.18
N ILE A 1146 -32.94 52.96 -46.86
CA ILE A 1146 -34.00 51.94 -46.88
C ILE A 1146 -34.29 51.28 -45.52
N GLY A 1147 -33.34 51.33 -44.58
CA GLY A 1147 -33.45 50.71 -43.25
C GLY A 1147 -33.64 49.18 -43.27
N MET A 1148 -33.77 48.58 -42.08
CA MET A 1148 -33.86 47.13 -41.90
C MET A 1148 -35.21 46.70 -41.31
N THR A 1149 -35.62 45.46 -41.55
CA THR A 1149 -36.75 44.85 -40.84
C THR A 1149 -36.33 44.42 -39.43
N LYS A 1150 -37.27 44.42 -38.49
CA LYS A 1150 -36.98 44.10 -37.07
C LYS A 1150 -36.41 42.68 -36.91
N ASP A 1151 -36.92 41.70 -37.66
CA ASP A 1151 -36.36 40.33 -37.74
C ASP A 1151 -34.91 40.26 -38.26
N TYR A 1152 -34.52 41.17 -39.16
CA TYR A 1152 -33.17 41.21 -39.73
C TYR A 1152 -32.20 41.93 -38.78
N LEU A 1153 -32.62 43.07 -38.22
CA LEU A 1153 -31.89 43.79 -37.20
C LEU A 1153 -31.64 42.92 -35.96
N GLN A 1154 -32.65 42.18 -35.48
CA GLN A 1154 -32.53 41.29 -34.33
C GLN A 1154 -31.57 40.13 -34.60
N LYS A 1155 -31.47 39.62 -35.84
CA LYS A 1155 -30.45 38.62 -36.22
C LYS A 1155 -29.03 39.21 -36.15
N ILE A 1156 -28.82 40.41 -36.69
CA ILE A 1156 -27.52 41.10 -36.61
C ILE A 1156 -27.14 41.34 -35.14
N GLN A 1157 -28.04 41.93 -34.34
CA GLN A 1157 -27.83 42.19 -32.92
C GLN A 1157 -27.55 40.91 -32.13
N THR A 1158 -28.24 39.80 -32.43
CA THR A 1158 -27.96 38.50 -31.80
C THR A 1158 -26.56 38.02 -32.14
N SER A 1159 -26.15 38.09 -33.40
CA SER A 1159 -24.83 37.65 -33.87
C SER A 1159 -23.69 38.47 -33.25
N LEU A 1160 -23.87 39.80 -33.14
CA LEU A 1160 -22.97 40.69 -32.41
C LEU A 1160 -22.88 40.28 -30.92
N MET A 1161 -24.00 39.92 -30.29
CA MET A 1161 -24.03 39.47 -28.88
C MET A 1161 -23.41 38.08 -28.65
N THR A 1162 -23.44 37.18 -29.64
CA THR A 1162 -22.89 35.82 -29.53
C THR A 1162 -21.44 35.69 -30.01
N ASN A 1163 -20.86 36.75 -30.63
CA ASN A 1163 -19.64 36.70 -31.44
C ASN A 1163 -19.74 35.69 -32.62
N GLU A 1164 -20.95 35.39 -33.11
CA GLU A 1164 -21.15 34.65 -34.35
C GLU A 1164 -21.00 35.61 -35.55
N TYR A 1165 -20.31 35.18 -36.60
CA TYR A 1165 -19.99 36.04 -37.74
C TYR A 1165 -21.21 36.20 -38.67
N PHE A 1166 -21.80 37.40 -38.72
CA PHE A 1166 -22.94 37.71 -39.61
C PHE A 1166 -22.50 38.34 -40.94
N SER A 1167 -21.61 39.32 -40.88
CA SER A 1167 -20.97 39.95 -42.04
C SER A 1167 -19.59 40.45 -41.64
N ILE A 1168 -18.65 40.41 -42.57
CA ILE A 1168 -17.23 40.55 -42.26
C ILE A 1168 -16.87 41.98 -41.85
N GLY A 1169 -17.41 43.00 -42.55
CA GLY A 1169 -17.21 44.41 -42.19
C GLY A 1169 -17.69 44.75 -40.77
N LEU A 1170 -18.87 44.27 -40.36
CA LEU A 1170 -19.37 44.47 -38.99
C LEU A 1170 -18.57 43.66 -37.96
N SER A 1171 -18.14 42.45 -38.31
CA SER A 1171 -17.29 41.62 -37.43
C SER A 1171 -15.91 42.25 -37.17
N ILE A 1172 -15.35 42.93 -38.17
CA ILE A 1172 -14.09 43.69 -38.05
C ILE A 1172 -14.28 44.93 -37.20
N VAL A 1173 -15.35 45.70 -37.45
CA VAL A 1173 -15.74 46.84 -36.59
C VAL A 1173 -15.85 46.39 -35.14
N GLN A 1174 -16.54 45.27 -34.89
CA GLN A 1174 -16.71 44.74 -33.54
C GLN A 1174 -15.38 44.30 -32.90
N LYS A 1175 -14.51 43.53 -33.59
CA LYS A 1175 -13.21 43.14 -33.02
C LYS A 1175 -12.29 44.33 -32.75
N ILE A 1176 -12.29 45.34 -33.62
CA ILE A 1176 -11.50 46.57 -33.41
C ILE A 1176 -12.03 47.34 -32.20
N LEU A 1177 -13.35 47.46 -32.04
CA LEU A 1177 -13.94 48.13 -30.88
C LEU A 1177 -13.68 47.34 -29.58
N GLN A 1178 -13.84 46.02 -29.59
CA GLN A 1178 -13.47 45.14 -28.46
C GLN A 1178 -11.99 45.33 -28.05
N ALA A 1179 -11.07 45.44 -29.02
CA ALA A 1179 -9.65 45.72 -28.74
C ALA A 1179 -9.41 47.11 -28.12
N HIS A 1180 -10.32 48.07 -28.31
CA HIS A 1180 -10.32 49.39 -27.67
C HIS A 1180 -11.26 49.46 -26.44
N ASN A 1181 -11.77 48.33 -25.94
CA ASN A 1181 -12.77 48.23 -24.86
C ASN A 1181 -14.09 49.01 -25.13
N GLY A 1182 -14.41 49.22 -26.41
CA GLY A 1182 -15.65 49.80 -26.91
C GLY A 1182 -16.59 48.76 -27.52
N PHE A 1183 -17.76 49.20 -27.99
CA PHE A 1183 -18.78 48.35 -28.61
C PHE A 1183 -19.65 49.09 -29.64
N LEU A 1184 -20.30 48.34 -30.52
CA LEU A 1184 -21.20 48.83 -31.56
C LEU A 1184 -22.66 48.53 -31.18
N GLU A 1185 -23.54 49.52 -31.29
CA GLU A 1185 -24.99 49.34 -31.27
C GLU A 1185 -25.56 49.73 -32.65
N LEU A 1186 -26.69 49.12 -33.02
CA LEU A 1186 -27.37 49.36 -34.30
C LEU A 1186 -28.88 49.54 -34.06
N GLU A 1187 -29.42 50.66 -34.52
CA GLU A 1187 -30.85 50.96 -34.57
C GLU A 1187 -31.28 51.15 -36.03
N SER A 1188 -32.42 50.59 -36.44
CA SER A 1188 -32.87 50.68 -37.84
C SER A 1188 -34.38 50.41 -37.96
N GLU A 1189 -35.06 51.18 -38.80
CA GLU A 1189 -36.49 51.03 -39.09
C GLU A 1189 -36.68 51.15 -40.61
N LYS A 1190 -37.39 50.19 -41.22
CA LYS A 1190 -37.51 50.09 -42.68
C LYS A 1190 -38.24 51.30 -43.26
N GLY A 1191 -37.54 52.10 -44.06
CA GLY A 1191 -38.00 53.34 -44.67
C GLY A 1191 -37.57 54.62 -43.94
N GLU A 1192 -36.93 54.52 -42.77
CA GLU A 1192 -36.42 55.68 -42.00
C GLU A 1192 -34.90 55.70 -41.84
N GLY A 1193 -34.20 54.67 -42.33
CA GLY A 1193 -32.75 54.56 -42.33
C GLY A 1193 -32.16 53.71 -41.19
N THR A 1194 -30.85 53.81 -41.03
CA THR A 1194 -30.06 53.10 -40.00
C THR A 1194 -29.19 54.06 -39.22
N THR A 1195 -29.07 53.85 -37.90
CA THR A 1195 -28.15 54.55 -37.01
C THR A 1195 -27.19 53.54 -36.39
N ALA A 1196 -25.90 53.70 -36.67
CA ALA A 1196 -24.83 52.98 -36.00
C ALA A 1196 -24.24 53.84 -34.88
N ILE A 1197 -24.18 53.31 -33.67
CA ILE A 1197 -23.65 53.99 -32.49
C ILE A 1197 -22.35 53.31 -32.08
N VAL A 1198 -21.25 54.05 -32.19
CA VAL A 1198 -19.89 53.57 -31.90
C VAL A 1198 -19.48 54.11 -30.54
N ASN A 1199 -19.40 53.23 -29.54
CA ASN A 1199 -19.13 53.60 -28.15
C ASN A 1199 -17.65 53.34 -27.81
N PHE A 1200 -16.89 54.40 -27.52
CA PHE A 1200 -15.49 54.31 -27.05
C PHE A 1200 -15.38 54.76 -25.59
N PRO A 1201 -14.65 54.03 -24.71
CA PRO A 1201 -14.53 54.40 -23.30
C PRO A 1201 -13.71 55.68 -23.10
N LYS A 1202 -14.12 56.52 -22.14
CA LYS A 1202 -13.46 57.81 -21.86
C LYS A 1202 -12.20 57.72 -21.01
N ASN A 1203 -12.08 56.69 -20.17
CA ASN A 1203 -10.95 56.49 -19.25
C ASN A 1203 -10.12 55.27 -19.67
N GLU A 1204 -8.80 55.33 -19.42
CA GLU A 1204 -7.91 54.20 -19.69
C GLU A 1204 -8.22 53.01 -18.77
N PRO A 1205 -8.23 51.77 -19.31
CA PRO A 1205 -7.96 50.59 -18.49
C PRO A 1205 -6.48 50.62 -18.09
N THR A 1206 -6.20 50.45 -16.80
CA THR A 1206 -4.85 50.07 -16.35
C THR A 1206 -4.51 48.68 -16.89
N PHE A 1207 -3.40 48.58 -17.63
CA PHE A 1207 -2.76 47.31 -18.01
C PHE A 1207 -2.18 46.57 -16.79
#